data_AF-A0A1U9NPV7-F1
#
_entry.id   AF-A0A1U9NPV7-F1
#
_cell.length_a   1.000
_cell.length_b   1.000
_cell.length_c   1.000
_cell.angle_alpha   90.00
_cell.angle_beta   90.00
_cell.angle_gamma   90.00
#
_symmetry.space_group_name_H-M   'P 1'
#
loop_
_entity.id
_entity.type
_entity.pdbx_description
1 polymer ?
#
loop_
_entity_poly.entity_id
_entity_poly.type
_entity_poly.pdbx_seq_one_letter_code
_entity_poly.pdbx_strand_id
1 'polypeptide(L)'
;MAQKSYQNKQIHVWMKSRWHAQWIARPDIEPLSSEQTVAPKVGTAELKIRYGEGFFAHGQSLLSGDYAASHGDQYVQIIAADDAYGTNRQIWFTGVIPAEQFDILGESGGVKTADQTVKAYSLEYLLDTRMESGRIETGGGIAGPGSDPVELGYLPTFNQLAVSGEMIGNRSDKKYEFTSDVETYKTYIFNAAQDDKWSHYDVLEYIVGHFQKSPGPRIRLWMPAAIKEMLAGMYSMMDLSSLSLRQAVNAIVNRSRGLCWYIYTDLDANAWLVVRSMIDESIEISGVTIPGHALDDRKNLDLWRQQENTRVSLTLDQSQRYDRITVRGAPIRVCGTWNAVRDDIVKGWPFAVEQAYEDAAKNTDGYAELDEKAKAELNDKFRSEDKFADVFTKFIVPNTWDWTLGGYNANPKWIPTLEPAPHIEPAQNAPYWNANKRFHDMLPFKEGVDYSQDPPVDNNPAGTIAEYRKPFAICDQGGGGVYADKMKVPAQVRSLPNQLGFEVKTNPQYLMARDNFSLAEPGLWDSDLDTHGTNWQWMTITAMISTDQRFEVTDTLTGATAENPRTLIIEVDDAEYWWIVPGTYVGVDADGAPVEYNGNSTFRDDTQRLIDVLMAAKAWYGRKRLKVEIRNDVLQPQARIAQMLEHVDITTDHDAPGSVVTSIKTDYRSSRVHYRTDHVELDFENILQLGGRSGSTHLPNLKVTARRINDIDKRLAATKADIDKRPVRQSPPPPPPAGAPVRRAKVTEAAGTGATITANLYDLEGNEITTGTGSGITVNCSLIGGTDLSDVSPTLEAGSIIFVAQLKNDTGDATWYCVDLFGEGGGGGDTTTWAEVTTQLDYTTPQTALGVKLLDSSGTAQDPEITIDKVTNEPGTVQDLRNWMPWFVVGQAVELVKPSGESDWHIPALMYVGNSSPRTIACVDETDGKIGVVWPMV
;
A
#
# COMPACT_ATOMS: atom_id res chain seq x y z
N MET A 1 -21.53 37.17 18.70
CA MET A 1 -22.96 36.87 18.44
C MET A 1 -23.16 35.67 17.51
N ALA A 2 -22.40 35.51 16.41
CA ALA A 2 -22.54 34.35 15.50
C ALA A 2 -22.29 32.96 16.15
N GLN A 3 -21.46 32.88 17.20
CA GLN A 3 -21.19 31.61 17.90
C GLN A 3 -22.38 31.09 18.74
N LYS A 4 -23.31 31.98 19.15
CA LYS A 4 -24.53 31.59 19.88
C LYS A 4 -25.64 31.04 18.95
N SER A 5 -25.63 31.35 17.65
CA SER A 5 -26.70 30.87 16.75
C SER A 5 -26.57 29.38 16.40
N TYR A 6 -25.37 28.79 16.51
CA TYR A 6 -25.14 27.38 16.20
C TYR A 6 -25.58 26.41 17.31
N GLN A 7 -25.84 26.89 18.53
CA GLN A 7 -26.22 26.02 19.65
C GLN A 7 -27.66 25.49 19.57
N ASN A 8 -28.48 25.99 18.63
CA ASN A 8 -29.89 25.61 18.49
C ASN A 8 -30.20 24.91 17.15
N LYS A 9 -29.23 24.22 16.52
CA LYS A 9 -29.58 23.42 15.35
C LYS A 9 -30.54 22.30 15.74
N GLN A 10 -31.73 22.31 15.14
CA GLN A 10 -32.70 21.23 15.29
C GLN A 10 -32.32 20.09 14.34
N ILE A 11 -32.31 18.87 14.87
CA ILE A 11 -32.03 17.68 14.08
C ILE A 11 -33.36 17.04 13.68
N HIS A 12 -33.56 16.87 12.39
CA HIS A 12 -34.78 16.32 11.81
C HIS A 12 -34.46 15.06 11.02
N VAL A 13 -35.32 14.06 11.16
CA VAL A 13 -35.30 12.84 10.33
C VAL A 13 -36.35 12.97 9.24
N TRP A 14 -35.94 12.71 8.00
CA TRP A 14 -36.80 12.71 6.83
C TRP A 14 -36.76 11.32 6.20
N MET A 15 -37.89 10.85 5.68
CA MET A 15 -37.98 9.55 5.04
C MET A 15 -38.73 9.61 3.72
N LYS A 16 -38.45 8.66 2.84
CA LYS A 16 -39.23 8.41 1.63
C LYS A 16 -39.24 6.92 1.27
N SER A 17 -40.35 6.45 0.73
CA SER A 17 -40.54 5.03 0.36
C SER A 17 -39.91 4.65 -0.98
N ARG A 18 -39.65 5.64 -1.85
CA ARG A 18 -38.96 5.47 -3.14
C ARG A 18 -38.02 6.65 -3.34
N TRP A 19 -36.95 6.46 -4.11
CA TRP A 19 -35.97 7.53 -4.29
C TRP A 19 -36.57 8.80 -4.92
N HIS A 20 -37.48 8.66 -5.88
CA HIS A 20 -38.14 9.81 -6.53
C HIS A 20 -39.35 10.35 -5.78
N ALA A 21 -39.71 9.76 -4.63
CA ALA A 21 -40.78 10.30 -3.80
C ALA A 21 -40.28 11.53 -3.02
N GLN A 22 -41.23 12.40 -2.64
CA GLN A 22 -40.94 13.55 -1.80
C GLN A 22 -40.48 13.10 -0.41
N TRP A 23 -39.48 13.80 0.15
CA TRP A 23 -39.07 13.62 1.54
C TRP A 23 -40.18 14.06 2.50
N ILE A 24 -40.53 13.19 3.44
CA ILE A 24 -41.55 13.42 4.46
C ILE A 24 -40.83 13.52 5.82
N ALA A 25 -41.05 14.62 6.55
CA ALA A 25 -40.51 14.77 7.90
C ALA A 25 -41.14 13.74 8.84
N ARG A 26 -40.31 13.09 9.67
CA ARG A 26 -40.72 12.06 10.63
C ARG A 26 -40.36 12.50 12.04
N PRO A 27 -41.19 13.38 12.65
CA PRO A 27 -40.95 13.85 14.02
C PRO A 27 -41.08 12.73 15.06
N ASP A 28 -41.68 11.60 14.69
CA ASP A 28 -41.79 10.37 15.46
C ASP A 28 -40.50 9.54 15.50
N ILE A 29 -39.49 9.92 14.72
CA ILE A 29 -38.18 9.25 14.66
C ILE A 29 -37.08 10.17 15.18
N GLU A 30 -36.41 9.74 16.24
CA GLU A 30 -35.28 10.40 16.86
C GLU A 30 -33.97 9.79 16.34
N PRO A 31 -33.02 10.56 15.78
CA PRO A 31 -31.72 10.03 15.44
C PRO A 31 -30.89 9.87 16.71
N LEU A 32 -30.29 8.68 16.92
CA LEU A 32 -29.43 8.40 18.05
C LEU A 32 -27.97 8.71 17.72
N SER A 33 -27.49 8.10 16.63
CA SER A 33 -26.13 8.29 16.15
C SER A 33 -26.05 8.13 14.63
N SER A 34 -25.00 8.68 14.04
CA SER A 34 -24.62 8.38 12.66
C SER A 34 -23.10 8.30 12.55
N GLU A 35 -22.62 7.52 11.59
CA GLU A 35 -21.22 7.41 11.21
C GLU A 35 -21.14 7.46 9.70
N GLN A 36 -20.51 8.51 9.17
CA GLN A 36 -20.07 8.56 7.77
C GLN A 36 -18.66 8.00 7.70
N THR A 37 -18.38 7.14 6.73
CA THR A 37 -17.03 6.58 6.52
C THR A 37 -16.68 6.58 5.06
N VAL A 38 -15.42 6.82 4.71
CA VAL A 38 -14.95 6.56 3.35
C VAL A 38 -14.82 5.05 3.13
N ALA A 39 -15.04 4.59 1.90
CA ALA A 39 -14.91 3.19 1.51
C ALA A 39 -13.53 2.62 1.89
N PRO A 40 -13.40 1.31 2.21
CA PRO A 40 -14.36 0.24 1.95
C PRO A 40 -15.47 0.09 2.99
N LYS A 41 -15.42 0.85 4.11
CA LYS A 41 -16.45 0.83 5.14
C LYS A 41 -17.75 1.45 4.64
N VAL A 42 -18.87 1.00 5.19
CA VAL A 42 -20.20 1.53 4.91
C VAL A 42 -20.62 2.34 6.13
N GLY A 43 -21.08 3.57 5.90
CA GLY A 43 -21.61 4.41 6.95
C GLY A 43 -22.88 3.82 7.54
N THR A 44 -23.18 4.15 8.79
CA THR A 44 -24.38 3.64 9.48
C THR A 44 -25.05 4.74 10.28
N ALA A 45 -26.35 4.60 10.54
CA ALA A 45 -27.04 5.44 11.49
C ALA A 45 -27.99 4.60 12.35
N GLU A 46 -28.10 4.97 13.61
CA GLU A 46 -29.03 4.37 14.56
C GLU A 46 -30.14 5.39 14.83
N LEU A 47 -31.37 4.94 14.64
CA LEU A 47 -32.59 5.73 14.76
C LEU A 47 -33.47 5.09 15.82
N LYS A 48 -34.18 5.89 16.59
CA LYS A 48 -35.16 5.45 17.56
C LYS A 48 -36.54 5.89 17.11
N ILE A 49 -37.41 4.91 16.90
CA ILE A 49 -38.81 5.09 16.53
C ILE A 49 -39.63 4.94 17.79
N ARG A 50 -40.50 5.91 18.08
CA ARG A 50 -41.40 5.87 19.24
C ARG A 50 -42.83 5.58 18.76
N TYR A 51 -43.43 4.48 19.22
CA TYR A 51 -44.83 4.14 18.94
C TYR A 51 -45.59 3.73 20.22
N GLY A 52 -46.93 3.87 20.21
CA GLY A 52 -47.81 3.56 21.35
C GLY A 52 -48.58 4.76 21.88
N GLU A 53 -49.43 4.57 22.90
CA GLU A 53 -50.18 5.65 23.54
C GLU A 53 -49.32 6.36 24.60
N GLY A 54 -49.11 7.67 24.44
CA GLY A 54 -48.34 8.50 25.38
C GLY A 54 -48.24 9.94 24.90
N PHE A 55 -47.76 10.83 25.77
CA PHE A 55 -47.52 12.25 25.44
C PHE A 55 -46.02 12.49 25.26
N PHE A 56 -45.64 13.26 24.23
CA PHE A 56 -44.30 13.85 24.17
C PHE A 56 -44.07 14.72 25.43
N ALA A 57 -42.82 14.89 25.86
CA ALA A 57 -42.48 15.86 26.93
C ALA A 57 -42.93 17.30 26.60
N HIS A 58 -43.29 17.58 25.34
CA HIS A 58 -43.77 18.87 24.84
C HIS A 58 -45.29 18.86 24.54
N GLY A 59 -46.06 17.89 25.05
CA GLY A 59 -47.54 17.92 25.08
C GLY A 59 -48.27 17.42 23.82
N GLN A 60 -47.57 16.94 22.79
CA GLN A 60 -48.22 16.29 21.64
C GLN A 60 -48.62 14.85 22.00
N SER A 61 -49.81 14.41 21.59
CA SER A 61 -50.27 13.03 21.79
C SER A 61 -49.67 12.11 20.71
N LEU A 62 -49.19 10.92 21.09
CA LEU A 62 -48.83 9.87 20.14
C LEU A 62 -50.09 9.33 19.43
N LEU A 63 -49.95 8.91 18.18
CA LEU A 63 -51.01 8.30 17.37
C LEU A 63 -51.44 6.95 17.99
N SER A 64 -52.74 6.70 18.11
CA SER A 64 -53.25 5.46 18.73
C SER A 64 -52.94 4.23 17.87
N GLY A 65 -51.94 3.46 18.30
CA GLY A 65 -51.87 2.00 18.32
C GLY A 65 -52.35 1.15 17.13
N ASP A 66 -51.74 1.31 15.95
CA ASP A 66 -51.44 0.17 15.06
C ASP A 66 -49.90 -0.03 15.06
N TYR A 67 -49.40 -1.24 14.77
CA TYR A 67 -47.95 -1.50 14.63
C TYR A 67 -47.31 -0.40 13.76
N ALA A 68 -46.13 0.10 14.15
CA ALA A 68 -45.38 1.04 13.32
C ALA A 68 -45.30 0.46 11.89
N ALA A 69 -45.77 1.23 10.90
CA ALA A 69 -45.73 0.79 9.52
C ALA A 69 -44.28 0.45 9.16
N SER A 70 -44.04 -0.75 8.62
CA SER A 70 -42.68 -1.21 8.28
C SER A 70 -41.92 -0.14 7.49
N HIS A 71 -40.78 0.25 8.04
CA HIS A 71 -39.77 1.15 7.48
C HIS A 71 -38.69 0.41 6.69
N GLY A 72 -38.78 -0.91 6.56
CA GLY A 72 -37.95 -1.69 5.65
C GLY A 72 -38.00 -1.13 4.23
N ASP A 73 -36.83 -1.11 3.58
CA ASP A 73 -36.56 -0.58 2.23
C ASP A 73 -36.83 0.92 2.04
N GLN A 74 -37.06 1.67 3.13
CA GLN A 74 -37.22 3.13 3.05
C GLN A 74 -35.86 3.84 3.09
N TYR A 75 -35.79 4.97 2.41
CA TYR A 75 -34.65 5.88 2.48
C TYR A 75 -34.83 6.83 3.65
N VAL A 76 -33.73 7.15 4.32
CA VAL A 76 -33.70 8.07 5.45
C VAL A 76 -32.63 9.13 5.25
N GLN A 77 -32.93 10.35 5.70
CA GLN A 77 -32.01 11.46 5.72
C GLN A 77 -32.06 12.16 7.08
N ILE A 78 -30.88 12.41 7.66
CA ILE A 78 -30.75 13.20 8.89
C ILE A 78 -30.27 14.59 8.48
N ILE A 79 -31.06 15.61 8.80
CA ILE A 79 -30.82 17.00 8.44
C ILE A 79 -30.68 17.82 9.71
N ALA A 80 -29.61 18.61 9.80
CA ALA A 80 -29.52 19.69 10.78
C ALA A 80 -29.98 21.00 10.13
N ALA A 81 -30.87 21.72 10.80
CA ALA A 81 -31.38 23.02 10.35
C ALA A 81 -31.38 24.04 11.49
N ASP A 82 -31.36 25.33 11.15
CA ASP A 82 -31.36 26.41 12.14
C ASP A 82 -32.73 26.61 12.80
N ASP A 83 -33.81 26.18 12.15
CA ASP A 83 -35.18 26.24 12.66
C ASP A 83 -36.03 25.03 12.21
N ALA A 84 -37.24 24.93 12.76
CA ALA A 84 -38.22 23.88 12.43
C ALA A 84 -38.72 23.95 10.98
N TYR A 85 -38.54 25.08 10.30
CA TYR A 85 -38.91 25.27 8.89
C TYR A 85 -37.81 24.81 7.94
N GLY A 86 -36.63 24.49 8.47
CA GLY A 86 -35.51 24.00 7.70
C GLY A 86 -34.77 25.12 6.98
N THR A 87 -34.55 26.29 7.58
CA THR A 87 -33.57 27.24 7.03
C THR A 87 -32.14 26.73 7.28
N ASN A 88 -31.21 26.98 6.33
CA ASN A 88 -29.83 26.50 6.36
C ASN A 88 -29.65 24.98 6.58
N ARG A 89 -30.41 24.18 5.81
CA ARG A 89 -30.36 22.70 5.88
C ARG A 89 -28.97 22.19 5.52
N GLN A 90 -28.46 21.32 6.38
CA GLN A 90 -27.27 20.54 6.10
C GLN A 90 -27.58 19.06 6.29
N ILE A 91 -27.23 18.26 5.29
CA ILE A 91 -27.38 16.81 5.35
C ILE A 91 -26.21 16.23 6.16
N TRP A 92 -26.55 15.45 7.17
CA TRP A 92 -25.59 14.77 8.05
C TRP A 92 -25.52 13.28 7.80
N PHE A 93 -26.56 12.69 7.20
CA PHE A 93 -26.56 11.29 6.82
C PHE A 93 -27.65 11.06 5.78
N THR A 94 -27.37 10.24 4.78
CA THR A 94 -28.38 9.71 3.86
C THR A 94 -28.14 8.22 3.69
N GLY A 95 -29.19 7.42 3.82
CA GLY A 95 -29.09 5.97 3.78
C GLY A 95 -30.39 5.25 3.50
N VAL A 96 -30.36 3.93 3.64
CA VAL A 96 -31.48 3.00 3.49
C VAL A 96 -31.61 2.14 4.74
N ILE A 97 -32.83 1.77 5.10
CA ILE A 97 -33.13 0.82 6.16
C ILE A 97 -33.40 -0.54 5.48
N PRO A 98 -32.42 -1.45 5.38
CA PRO A 98 -32.58 -2.68 4.62
C PRO A 98 -33.51 -3.69 5.30
N ALA A 99 -33.54 -3.69 6.63
CA ALA A 99 -34.42 -4.53 7.43
C ALA A 99 -34.64 -3.86 8.77
N GLU A 100 -35.82 -4.08 9.35
CA GLU A 100 -36.12 -3.63 10.70
C GLU A 100 -35.54 -4.62 11.70
N GLN A 101 -34.80 -4.10 12.68
CA GLN A 101 -34.43 -4.85 13.87
C GLN A 101 -35.35 -4.37 15.00
N PHE A 102 -35.94 -5.30 15.73
CA PHE A 102 -36.83 -5.01 16.85
C PHE A 102 -36.11 -5.39 18.14
N ASP A 103 -35.95 -4.43 19.05
CA ASP A 103 -35.59 -4.71 20.43
C ASP A 103 -36.86 -4.49 21.27
N ILE A 104 -37.61 -5.58 21.51
CA ILE A 104 -38.88 -5.51 22.24
C ILE A 104 -38.56 -5.44 23.73
N LEU A 105 -38.44 -4.22 24.26
CA LEU A 105 -38.42 -4.00 25.70
C LEU A 105 -39.83 -4.34 26.25
N GLY A 106 -39.89 -5.28 27.19
CA GLY A 106 -41.10 -6.00 27.58
C GLY A 106 -42.32 -5.16 27.97
N GLU A 107 -43.51 -5.75 27.78
CA GLU A 107 -44.82 -5.19 28.10
C GLU A 107 -44.99 -4.99 29.62
N SER A 108 -45.16 -3.74 30.06
CA SER A 108 -45.49 -3.42 31.46
C SER A 108 -46.82 -2.67 31.52
N GLY A 109 -47.88 -3.34 31.99
CA GLY A 109 -49.11 -2.68 32.43
C GLY A 109 -50.19 -2.41 31.37
N GLY A 110 -50.16 -3.09 30.21
CA GLY A 110 -51.23 -3.00 29.20
C GLY A 110 -51.20 -1.75 28.30
N VAL A 111 -50.23 -0.85 28.49
CA VAL A 111 -49.90 0.22 27.56
C VAL A 111 -48.67 -0.23 26.75
N LYS A 112 -48.85 -0.47 25.46
CA LYS A 112 -47.77 -0.85 24.53
C LYS A 112 -46.99 0.39 24.08
N THR A 113 -46.23 1.01 24.96
CA THR A 113 -45.14 1.90 24.53
C THR A 113 -43.91 1.05 24.31
N ALA A 114 -43.43 0.97 23.07
CA ALA A 114 -42.17 0.32 22.78
C ALA A 114 -41.30 1.29 21.98
N ASP A 115 -40.10 1.50 22.50
CA ASP A 115 -39.02 2.16 21.80
C ASP A 115 -38.39 1.14 20.86
N GLN A 116 -38.35 1.44 19.57
CA GLN A 116 -37.68 0.58 18.59
C GLN A 116 -36.43 1.27 18.06
N THR A 117 -35.31 0.55 18.06
CA THR A 117 -34.07 1.03 17.44
C THR A 117 -33.95 0.42 16.05
N VAL A 118 -33.82 1.25 15.02
CA VAL A 118 -33.64 0.85 13.63
C VAL A 118 -32.26 1.29 13.15
N LYS A 119 -31.59 0.41 12.40
CA LYS A 119 -30.28 0.69 11.81
C LYS A 119 -30.44 1.00 10.33
N ALA A 120 -29.96 2.16 9.92
CA ALA A 120 -29.81 2.54 8.52
C ALA A 120 -28.35 2.39 8.08
N TYR A 121 -28.15 2.10 6.80
CA TYR A 121 -26.84 2.03 6.16
C TYR A 121 -26.75 3.11 5.10
N SER A 122 -25.59 3.73 4.94
CA SER A 122 -25.37 4.73 3.91
C SER A 122 -25.55 4.14 2.50
N LEU A 123 -25.72 4.99 1.49
CA LEU A 123 -26.08 4.54 0.13
C LEU A 123 -25.05 3.59 -0.51
N GLU A 124 -23.82 3.53 0.01
CA GLU A 124 -22.78 2.57 -0.39
C GLU A 124 -23.26 1.12 -0.24
N TYR A 125 -24.18 0.87 0.71
CA TYR A 125 -24.82 -0.44 0.88
C TYR A 125 -25.55 -0.92 -0.38
N LEU A 126 -26.16 -0.01 -1.15
CA LEU A 126 -26.90 -0.35 -2.37
C LEU A 126 -25.98 -0.87 -3.49
N LEU A 127 -24.70 -0.55 -3.41
CA LEU A 127 -23.67 -1.03 -4.33
C LEU A 127 -23.25 -2.48 -4.03
N ASP A 128 -23.76 -3.12 -2.98
CA ASP A 128 -23.49 -4.54 -2.70
C ASP A 128 -24.34 -5.50 -3.56
N THR A 129 -24.48 -5.14 -4.83
CA THR A 129 -25.19 -5.93 -5.85
C THR A 129 -24.17 -6.68 -6.70
N ARG A 130 -24.41 -7.98 -6.92
CA ARG A 130 -23.56 -8.81 -7.77
C ARG A 130 -23.68 -8.38 -9.23
N MET A 131 -22.56 -8.37 -9.94
CA MET A 131 -22.50 -8.04 -11.37
C MET A 131 -22.62 -9.33 -12.19
N GLU A 132 -23.83 -9.63 -12.67
CA GLU A 132 -24.14 -10.93 -13.30
C GLU A 132 -24.16 -10.89 -14.83
N SER A 133 -24.38 -9.73 -15.46
CA SER A 133 -24.48 -9.60 -16.91
C SER A 133 -23.59 -8.49 -17.46
N GLY A 134 -23.15 -8.62 -18.72
CA GLY A 134 -22.46 -7.57 -19.46
C GLY A 134 -23.30 -7.12 -20.66
N ARG A 135 -22.83 -6.15 -21.42
CA ARG A 135 -23.43 -5.79 -22.71
C ARG A 135 -22.38 -5.75 -23.81
N ILE A 136 -22.72 -6.26 -24.98
CA ILE A 136 -21.84 -6.31 -26.14
C ILE A 136 -22.46 -5.59 -27.34
N GLU A 137 -21.62 -4.91 -28.11
CA GLU A 137 -21.98 -4.37 -29.42
C GLU A 137 -22.21 -5.52 -30.40
N THR A 138 -23.37 -5.53 -31.05
CA THR A 138 -23.69 -6.45 -32.14
C THR A 138 -23.01 -5.99 -33.44
N GLY A 139 -21.71 -6.23 -33.52
CA GLY A 139 -20.88 -6.02 -34.70
C GLY A 139 -20.25 -7.34 -35.17
N GLY A 140 -20.52 -7.76 -36.41
CA GLY A 140 -19.71 -8.77 -37.11
C GLY A 140 -20.39 -10.06 -37.54
N GLY A 141 -21.65 -10.36 -37.17
CA GLY A 141 -22.32 -11.54 -37.73
C GLY A 141 -23.64 -12.00 -37.11
N ILE A 142 -24.06 -11.48 -35.94
CA ILE A 142 -25.24 -12.01 -35.22
C ILE A 142 -26.47 -11.11 -35.38
N ALA A 143 -26.31 -9.80 -35.51
CA ALA A 143 -27.37 -8.86 -35.88
C ALA A 143 -26.74 -7.72 -36.71
N GLY A 144 -27.49 -7.17 -37.67
CA GLY A 144 -26.96 -6.18 -38.60
C GLY A 144 -26.40 -4.91 -37.91
N PRO A 145 -25.52 -4.16 -38.60
CA PRO A 145 -24.97 -2.90 -38.09
C PRO A 145 -26.10 -1.94 -37.71
N GLY A 146 -26.06 -1.41 -36.48
CA GLY A 146 -27.09 -0.53 -35.91
C GLY A 146 -28.15 -1.22 -35.04
N SER A 147 -27.96 -2.49 -34.70
CA SER A 147 -28.79 -3.18 -33.70
C SER A 147 -28.46 -2.74 -32.27
N ASP A 148 -29.47 -2.77 -31.40
CA ASP A 148 -29.32 -2.44 -29.98
C ASP A 148 -28.31 -3.38 -29.29
N PRO A 149 -27.53 -2.88 -28.30
CA PRO A 149 -26.62 -3.70 -27.52
C PRO A 149 -27.29 -4.96 -26.94
N VAL A 150 -26.64 -6.10 -27.08
CA VAL A 150 -27.14 -7.38 -26.56
C VAL A 150 -26.60 -7.62 -25.16
N GLU A 151 -27.47 -8.07 -24.26
CA GLU A 151 -27.09 -8.47 -22.90
C GLU A 151 -26.43 -9.86 -22.90
N LEU A 152 -25.28 -9.94 -22.25
CA LEU A 152 -24.54 -11.18 -22.01
C LEU A 152 -24.95 -11.73 -20.65
N GLY A 153 -25.19 -13.04 -20.54
CA GLY A 153 -25.47 -13.71 -19.26
C GLY A 153 -24.24 -13.83 -18.31
N TYR A 154 -23.17 -13.09 -18.58
CA TYR A 154 -21.97 -12.97 -17.75
C TYR A 154 -21.30 -11.62 -18.02
N LEU A 155 -20.48 -11.14 -17.08
CA LEU A 155 -19.60 -9.98 -17.27
C LEU A 155 -18.23 -10.45 -17.82
N PRO A 156 -17.86 -10.10 -19.07
CA PRO A 156 -16.54 -10.42 -19.60
C PRO A 156 -15.43 -9.73 -18.82
N THR A 157 -14.22 -10.31 -18.87
CA THR A 157 -13.01 -9.65 -18.37
C THR A 157 -12.74 -8.38 -19.17
N PHE A 158 -12.45 -7.28 -18.48
CA PHE A 158 -12.02 -6.03 -19.10
C PHE A 158 -10.56 -6.15 -19.51
N ASN A 159 -10.29 -5.95 -20.80
CA ASN A 159 -9.01 -6.24 -21.43
C ASN A 159 -8.61 -7.73 -21.31
N GLN A 160 -7.75 -8.19 -22.22
CA GLN A 160 -7.23 -9.54 -22.24
C GLN A 160 -5.73 -9.51 -22.55
N LEU A 161 -5.02 -10.60 -22.26
CA LEU A 161 -3.65 -10.76 -22.73
C LEU A 161 -3.66 -11.61 -23.99
N ALA A 162 -3.01 -11.11 -25.03
CA ALA A 162 -2.67 -11.87 -26.23
C ALA A 162 -1.80 -13.08 -25.86
N VAL A 163 -1.66 -14.03 -26.80
CA VAL A 163 -0.63 -15.08 -26.69
C VAL A 163 0.78 -14.46 -26.62
N SER A 164 0.98 -13.29 -27.24
CA SER A 164 2.24 -12.52 -27.15
C SER A 164 2.45 -11.84 -25.79
N GLY A 165 1.48 -11.88 -24.87
CA GLY A 165 1.50 -11.14 -23.61
C GLY A 165 1.10 -9.66 -23.73
N GLU A 166 0.82 -9.17 -24.94
CA GLU A 166 0.31 -7.81 -25.13
C GLU A 166 -1.13 -7.68 -24.61
N MET A 167 -1.46 -6.57 -23.96
CA MET A 167 -2.82 -6.29 -23.55
C MET A 167 -3.69 -5.92 -24.76
N ILE A 168 -4.66 -6.76 -25.06
CA ILE A 168 -5.69 -6.60 -26.09
C ILE A 168 -6.94 -5.98 -25.47
N GLY A 169 -7.53 -5.03 -26.19
CA GLY A 169 -8.76 -4.36 -25.80
C GLY A 169 -10.03 -5.14 -26.18
N ASN A 170 -11.13 -4.87 -25.51
CA ASN A 170 -12.45 -5.37 -25.89
C ASN A 170 -13.55 -4.35 -25.58
N ARG A 171 -13.22 -3.05 -25.67
CA ARG A 171 -14.11 -1.91 -25.50
C ARG A 171 -14.70 -1.53 -26.86
N SER A 172 -15.92 -1.00 -26.88
CA SER A 172 -16.48 -0.36 -28.07
C SER A 172 -15.73 0.93 -28.41
N ASP A 173 -15.75 1.30 -29.69
CA ASP A 173 -15.11 2.53 -30.20
C ASP A 173 -15.88 3.80 -29.79
N LYS A 174 -17.19 3.66 -29.54
CA LYS A 174 -18.12 4.71 -29.11
C LYS A 174 -18.87 4.34 -27.84
N LYS A 175 -19.37 5.38 -27.16
CA LYS A 175 -20.27 5.21 -26.01
C LYS A 175 -21.71 5.01 -26.48
N TYR A 176 -22.43 4.15 -25.77
CA TYR A 176 -23.85 3.87 -25.99
C TYR A 176 -24.70 4.63 -24.99
N GLU A 177 -25.84 5.12 -25.46
CA GLU A 177 -26.85 5.76 -24.62
C GLU A 177 -27.73 4.71 -23.95
N PHE A 178 -27.84 4.81 -22.64
CA PHE A 178 -28.73 4.00 -21.83
C PHE A 178 -29.72 4.92 -21.14
N THR A 179 -30.98 4.79 -21.51
CA THR A 179 -32.08 5.56 -20.93
C THR A 179 -32.70 4.74 -19.82
N SER A 180 -32.60 5.25 -18.60
CA SER A 180 -33.45 4.82 -17.48
C SER A 180 -34.72 5.67 -17.45
N ASP A 181 -35.70 5.31 -16.62
CA ASP A 181 -36.94 6.07 -16.46
C ASP A 181 -36.75 7.56 -16.09
N VAL A 182 -35.55 7.95 -15.64
CA VAL A 182 -35.28 9.28 -15.07
C VAL A 182 -34.15 10.04 -15.76
N GLU A 183 -33.20 9.36 -16.39
CA GLU A 183 -32.02 10.01 -16.99
C GLU A 183 -31.36 9.11 -18.05
N THR A 184 -30.64 9.72 -19.00
CA THR A 184 -29.82 9.02 -20.01
C THR A 184 -28.35 9.10 -19.61
N TYR A 185 -27.62 7.98 -19.60
CA TYR A 185 -26.14 7.96 -19.44
C TYR A 185 -25.47 7.40 -20.69
N LYS A 186 -24.20 7.77 -20.87
CA LYS A 186 -23.34 7.26 -21.94
C LYS A 186 -22.17 6.50 -21.33
N THR A 187 -21.95 5.27 -21.76
CA THR A 187 -20.76 4.49 -21.42
C THR A 187 -20.34 3.61 -22.58
N TYR A 188 -19.07 3.24 -22.64
CA TYR A 188 -18.60 2.17 -23.51
C TYR A 188 -19.23 0.82 -23.11
N ILE A 189 -19.30 -0.11 -24.07
CA ILE A 189 -19.71 -1.50 -23.84
C ILE A 189 -18.65 -2.45 -24.39
N PHE A 190 -18.84 -3.76 -24.23
CA PHE A 190 -17.91 -4.73 -24.81
C PHE A 190 -18.04 -4.76 -26.33
N ASN A 191 -16.93 -4.97 -27.02
CA ASN A 191 -16.89 -5.24 -28.45
C ASN A 191 -16.11 -6.53 -28.70
N ALA A 192 -16.57 -7.32 -29.67
CA ALA A 192 -15.87 -8.52 -30.12
C ALA A 192 -14.62 -8.17 -30.96
N ALA A 193 -14.61 -7.02 -31.64
CA ALA A 193 -13.43 -6.49 -32.30
C ALA A 193 -12.43 -5.98 -31.25
N GLN A 194 -11.19 -6.47 -31.32
CA GLN A 194 -10.24 -6.56 -30.22
C GLN A 194 -9.27 -5.37 -30.08
N ASP A 195 -9.68 -4.15 -30.45
CA ASP A 195 -8.69 -3.09 -30.67
C ASP A 195 -8.63 -2.05 -29.54
N ASP A 196 -9.78 -1.72 -28.93
CA ASP A 196 -9.87 -0.62 -27.95
C ASP A 196 -9.77 -1.09 -26.50
N LYS A 197 -8.81 -0.55 -25.75
CA LYS A 197 -8.54 -0.92 -24.34
C LYS A 197 -9.47 -0.17 -23.38
N TRP A 198 -9.91 -0.85 -22.33
CA TRP A 198 -10.62 -0.26 -21.20
C TRP A 198 -9.64 0.40 -20.24
N SER A 199 -9.74 1.72 -20.09
CA SER A 199 -9.08 2.41 -18.97
C SER A 199 -9.82 2.15 -17.65
N HIS A 200 -9.17 2.35 -16.51
CA HIS A 200 -9.81 2.21 -15.19
C HIS A 200 -10.99 3.16 -15.03
N TYR A 201 -10.92 4.36 -15.62
CA TYR A 201 -12.05 5.29 -15.67
C TYR A 201 -13.21 4.74 -16.51
N ASP A 202 -12.94 4.17 -17.70
CA ASP A 202 -13.99 3.58 -18.55
C ASP A 202 -14.67 2.41 -17.84
N VAL A 203 -13.90 1.55 -17.16
CA VAL A 203 -14.46 0.45 -16.35
C VAL A 203 -15.34 1.01 -15.24
N LEU A 204 -14.88 2.02 -14.51
CA LEU A 204 -15.65 2.64 -13.43
C LEU A 204 -16.95 3.28 -13.93
N GLU A 205 -16.90 4.02 -15.05
CA GLU A 205 -18.08 4.61 -15.70
C GLU A 205 -19.07 3.53 -16.14
N TYR A 206 -18.58 2.43 -16.72
CA TYR A 206 -19.41 1.31 -17.13
C TYR A 206 -20.08 0.62 -15.96
N ILE A 207 -19.33 0.20 -14.93
CA ILE A 207 -19.91 -0.57 -13.84
C ILE A 207 -20.90 0.26 -13.02
N VAL A 208 -20.58 1.54 -12.79
CA VAL A 208 -21.47 2.47 -12.06
C VAL A 208 -22.69 2.79 -12.91
N GLY A 209 -22.55 2.99 -14.22
CA GLY A 209 -23.72 3.21 -15.08
C GLY A 209 -24.61 1.98 -15.22
N HIS A 210 -24.04 0.80 -15.42
CA HIS A 210 -24.77 -0.40 -15.84
C HIS A 210 -25.42 -1.20 -14.72
N PHE A 211 -24.77 -1.32 -13.56
CA PHE A 211 -25.21 -2.25 -12.49
C PHE A 211 -26.02 -1.60 -11.36
N GLN A 212 -26.41 -0.34 -11.51
CA GLN A 212 -27.30 0.30 -10.53
C GLN A 212 -28.72 -0.27 -10.61
N LYS A 213 -29.29 -0.63 -9.46
CA LYS A 213 -30.67 -1.14 -9.39
C LYS A 213 -31.68 -0.03 -9.66
N SER A 214 -32.61 -0.29 -10.58
CA SER A 214 -33.86 0.47 -10.72
C SER A 214 -35.00 -0.28 -10.01
N PRO A 215 -35.90 0.39 -9.25
CA PRO A 215 -35.98 1.83 -9.00
C PRO A 215 -35.19 2.25 -7.74
N GLY A 216 -34.03 2.88 -7.90
CA GLY A 216 -33.16 3.33 -6.81
C GLY A 216 -32.49 4.69 -7.10
N PRO A 217 -31.68 5.23 -6.16
CA PRO A 217 -30.86 6.41 -6.42
C PRO A 217 -29.93 6.13 -7.59
N ARG A 218 -29.96 7.03 -8.58
CA ARG A 218 -28.96 7.04 -9.62
C ARG A 218 -27.71 7.73 -9.10
N ILE A 219 -26.63 6.97 -9.00
CA ILE A 219 -25.35 7.46 -8.47
C ILE A 219 -24.50 7.94 -9.65
N ARG A 220 -24.20 9.24 -9.69
CA ARG A 220 -23.35 9.85 -10.71
C ARG A 220 -21.89 9.84 -10.27
N LEU A 221 -20.96 9.75 -11.21
CA LEU A 221 -19.54 9.86 -10.88
C LEU A 221 -19.13 11.32 -10.75
N TRP A 222 -18.37 11.63 -9.70
CA TRP A 222 -17.70 12.91 -9.58
C TRP A 222 -16.28 12.75 -9.04
N MET A 223 -15.33 13.38 -9.72
CA MET A 223 -13.92 13.38 -9.33
C MET A 223 -13.21 14.59 -9.94
N PRO A 224 -12.13 15.08 -9.32
CA PRO A 224 -11.22 16.06 -9.92
C PRO A 224 -10.70 15.60 -11.29
N ALA A 225 -10.46 16.54 -12.20
CA ALA A 225 -9.96 16.26 -13.55
C ALA A 225 -8.66 15.45 -13.54
N ALA A 226 -7.73 15.79 -12.64
CA ALA A 226 -6.45 15.07 -12.53
C ALA A 226 -6.62 13.60 -12.10
N ILE A 227 -7.59 13.28 -11.22
CA ILE A 227 -7.90 11.88 -10.85
C ILE A 227 -8.51 11.14 -12.03
N LYS A 228 -9.40 11.82 -12.78
CA LYS A 228 -9.99 11.25 -14.00
C LYS A 228 -8.92 10.95 -15.05
N GLU A 229 -8.00 11.88 -15.29
CA GLU A 229 -6.88 11.71 -16.24
C GLU A 229 -5.98 10.56 -15.82
N MET A 230 -5.63 10.47 -14.53
CA MET A 230 -4.86 9.35 -13.99
C MET A 230 -5.57 8.02 -14.26
N LEU A 231 -6.85 7.87 -13.85
CA LEU A 231 -7.63 6.64 -14.09
C LEU A 231 -7.86 6.35 -15.58
N ALA A 232 -7.89 7.37 -16.44
CA ALA A 232 -8.01 7.22 -17.88
C ALA A 232 -6.70 6.74 -18.54
N GLY A 233 -5.54 7.06 -17.94
CA GLY A 233 -4.23 6.57 -18.39
C GLY A 233 -3.86 5.17 -17.89
N MET A 234 -4.67 4.60 -16.98
CA MET A 234 -4.40 3.30 -16.35
C MET A 234 -5.14 2.18 -17.06
N TYR A 235 -4.41 1.13 -17.43
CA TYR A 235 -4.95 -0.04 -18.13
C TYR A 235 -4.52 -1.32 -17.41
N SER A 236 -5.45 -2.25 -17.22
CA SER A 236 -5.15 -3.57 -16.68
C SER A 236 -6.21 -4.59 -17.10
N MET A 237 -5.85 -5.86 -17.09
CA MET A 237 -6.82 -6.95 -17.17
C MET A 237 -7.61 -7.02 -15.85
N MET A 238 -8.93 -6.82 -15.89
CA MET A 238 -9.79 -6.90 -14.70
C MET A 238 -10.89 -7.94 -14.86
N ASP A 239 -10.85 -8.98 -14.03
CA ASP A 239 -11.96 -9.94 -13.86
C ASP A 239 -12.80 -9.50 -12.66
N LEU A 240 -13.94 -8.87 -12.95
CA LEU A 240 -14.87 -8.35 -11.93
C LEU A 240 -16.14 -9.22 -11.79
N SER A 241 -16.25 -10.32 -12.53
CA SER A 241 -17.47 -11.15 -12.65
C SER A 241 -17.95 -11.78 -11.33
N SER A 242 -17.07 -11.90 -10.35
CA SER A 242 -17.37 -12.49 -9.04
C SER A 242 -17.54 -11.48 -7.92
N LEU A 243 -17.37 -10.19 -8.21
CA LEU A 243 -17.39 -9.11 -7.22
C LEU A 243 -18.77 -8.43 -7.20
N SER A 244 -19.14 -7.89 -6.04
CA SER A 244 -20.21 -6.89 -5.99
C SER A 244 -19.74 -5.56 -6.60
N LEU A 245 -20.67 -4.72 -7.04
CA LEU A 245 -20.34 -3.40 -7.59
C LEU A 245 -19.47 -2.58 -6.61
N ARG A 246 -19.77 -2.62 -5.30
CA ARG A 246 -18.95 -1.99 -4.26
C ARG A 246 -17.53 -2.54 -4.21
N GLN A 247 -17.38 -3.86 -4.25
CA GLN A 247 -16.06 -4.50 -4.26
C GLN A 247 -15.27 -4.16 -5.52
N ALA A 248 -15.94 -4.07 -6.68
CA ALA A 248 -15.34 -3.66 -7.93
C ALA A 248 -14.89 -2.19 -7.90
N VAL A 249 -15.71 -1.27 -7.39
CA VAL A 249 -15.29 0.12 -7.17
C VAL A 249 -14.09 0.17 -6.22
N ASN A 250 -14.08 -0.60 -5.13
CA ASN A 250 -12.93 -0.66 -4.22
C ASN A 250 -11.66 -1.22 -4.87
N ALA A 251 -11.79 -2.11 -5.86
CA ALA A 251 -10.64 -2.65 -6.60
C ALA A 251 -10.04 -1.60 -7.55
N ILE A 252 -10.86 -0.73 -8.13
CA ILE A 252 -10.43 0.35 -9.03
C ILE A 252 -9.93 1.56 -8.23
N VAL A 253 -10.74 2.01 -7.27
CA VAL A 253 -10.50 3.15 -6.38
C VAL A 253 -10.15 2.63 -5.00
N ASN A 254 -8.86 2.33 -4.80
CA ASN A 254 -8.33 1.79 -3.55
C ASN A 254 -7.46 2.81 -2.82
N ARG A 255 -7.53 2.80 -1.48
CA ARG A 255 -6.68 3.59 -0.60
C ARG A 255 -5.20 3.27 -0.74
N SER A 256 -4.86 2.03 -1.08
CA SER A 256 -3.46 1.65 -1.37
C SER A 256 -2.90 2.32 -2.64
N ARG A 257 -3.76 2.86 -3.51
CA ARG A 257 -3.38 3.69 -4.65
C ARG A 257 -3.42 5.19 -4.33
N GLY A 258 -3.59 5.53 -3.04
CA GLY A 258 -3.78 6.91 -2.62
C GLY A 258 -5.14 7.50 -3.01
N LEU A 259 -6.17 6.67 -3.26
CA LEU A 259 -7.52 7.14 -3.58
C LEU A 259 -8.55 6.66 -2.56
N CYS A 260 -9.57 7.46 -2.29
CA CYS A 260 -10.74 7.03 -1.54
C CYS A 260 -12.02 7.49 -2.24
N TRP A 261 -13.14 6.88 -1.85
CA TRP A 261 -14.45 7.29 -2.34
C TRP A 261 -15.53 7.17 -1.27
N TYR A 262 -16.61 7.90 -1.48
CA TYR A 262 -17.84 7.87 -0.67
C TYR A 262 -19.02 8.34 -1.53
N ILE A 263 -20.25 8.15 -1.04
CA ILE A 263 -21.45 8.71 -1.68
C ILE A 263 -21.88 9.99 -1.00
N TYR A 264 -21.94 11.07 -1.78
CA TYR A 264 -22.50 12.35 -1.40
C TYR A 264 -23.92 12.48 -1.93
N THR A 265 -24.81 13.10 -1.16
CA THR A 265 -26.15 13.47 -1.61
C THR A 265 -26.41 14.94 -1.38
N ASP A 266 -27.01 15.62 -2.36
CA ASP A 266 -27.50 16.98 -2.19
C ASP A 266 -28.96 17.02 -1.69
N LEU A 267 -29.47 18.23 -1.47
CA LEU A 267 -30.86 18.45 -1.02
C LEU A 267 -31.89 18.12 -2.11
N ASP A 268 -31.47 18.11 -3.37
CA ASP A 268 -32.30 17.77 -4.54
C ASP A 268 -32.35 16.26 -4.81
N ALA A 269 -31.78 15.46 -3.91
CA ALA A 269 -31.71 14.00 -3.99
C ALA A 269 -30.91 13.49 -5.21
N ASN A 270 -29.91 14.23 -5.69
CA ASN A 270 -28.87 13.65 -6.53
C ASN A 270 -27.86 12.92 -5.65
N ALA A 271 -27.45 11.72 -6.06
CA ALA A 271 -26.39 10.96 -5.41
C ALA A 271 -25.14 10.95 -6.29
N TRP A 272 -23.98 11.17 -5.68
CA TRP A 272 -22.69 11.24 -6.36
C TRP A 272 -21.70 10.30 -5.68
N LEU A 273 -21.08 9.39 -6.44
CA LEU A 273 -19.88 8.69 -6.02
C LEU A 273 -18.71 9.63 -6.23
N VAL A 274 -18.22 10.16 -5.10
CA VAL A 274 -17.14 11.14 -5.05
C VAL A 274 -15.83 10.40 -4.87
N VAL A 275 -14.90 10.56 -5.81
CA VAL A 275 -13.52 10.06 -5.68
C VAL A 275 -12.58 11.19 -5.27
N ARG A 276 -11.73 10.92 -4.27
CA ARG A 276 -10.74 11.84 -3.73
C ARG A 276 -9.37 11.21 -3.65
N SER A 277 -8.35 12.06 -3.72
CA SER A 277 -6.98 11.69 -3.43
C SER A 277 -6.78 11.65 -1.91
N MET A 278 -5.96 10.74 -1.42
CA MET A 278 -5.51 10.65 -0.03
C MET A 278 -4.12 11.24 0.18
N ILE A 279 -3.45 11.65 -0.90
CA ILE A 279 -2.11 12.20 -0.86
C ILE A 279 -2.16 13.73 -0.86
N ASP A 280 -1.31 14.38 -0.08
CA ASP A 280 -1.25 15.84 0.07
C ASP A 280 -0.61 16.51 -1.15
N GLU A 281 0.37 15.87 -1.78
CA GLU A 281 1.01 16.38 -2.99
C GLU A 281 0.98 15.34 -4.10
N SER A 282 1.10 15.79 -5.34
CA SER A 282 1.16 14.88 -6.47
C SER A 282 2.46 14.07 -6.44
N ILE A 283 2.36 12.80 -6.78
CA ILE A 283 3.50 11.87 -6.84
C ILE A 283 3.56 11.31 -8.26
N GLU A 284 4.69 11.46 -8.93
CA GLU A 284 4.91 10.89 -10.26
C GLU A 284 5.67 9.57 -10.15
N ILE A 285 5.14 8.52 -10.80
CA ILE A 285 5.73 7.19 -10.80
C ILE A 285 5.75 6.68 -12.24
N SER A 286 6.94 6.62 -12.85
CA SER A 286 7.13 6.10 -14.20
C SER A 286 6.15 6.68 -15.24
N GLY A 287 5.94 8.00 -15.17
CA GLY A 287 5.05 8.76 -16.06
C GLY A 287 3.56 8.73 -15.69
N VAL A 288 3.16 8.04 -14.61
CA VAL A 288 1.81 8.13 -14.04
C VAL A 288 1.84 9.09 -12.85
N THR A 289 1.08 10.17 -12.93
CA THR A 289 0.95 11.13 -11.83
C THR A 289 -0.25 10.78 -10.97
N ILE A 290 0.02 10.36 -9.73
CA ILE A 290 -1.01 10.33 -8.68
C ILE A 290 -1.23 11.77 -8.24
N PRO A 291 -2.43 12.34 -8.42
CA PRO A 291 -2.65 13.74 -8.11
C PRO A 291 -2.76 13.96 -6.60
N GLY A 292 -2.18 15.06 -6.13
CA GLY A 292 -2.40 15.59 -4.79
C GLY A 292 -3.86 15.92 -4.51
N HIS A 293 -4.22 15.99 -3.24
CA HIS A 293 -5.53 16.45 -2.80
C HIS A 293 -5.74 17.88 -3.28
N ALA A 294 -6.89 18.11 -3.92
CA ALA A 294 -7.25 19.41 -4.48
C ALA A 294 -7.19 20.49 -3.41
N LEU A 295 -6.56 21.63 -3.74
CA LEU A 295 -6.28 22.73 -2.81
C LEU A 295 -7.55 23.35 -2.23
N ASP A 296 -8.62 23.43 -3.03
CA ASP A 296 -9.92 23.97 -2.65
C ASP A 296 -10.70 23.09 -1.65
N ASP A 297 -10.28 21.83 -1.51
CA ASP A 297 -10.87 20.86 -0.59
C ASP A 297 -9.94 20.50 0.58
N ARG A 298 -8.91 21.32 0.83
CA ARG A 298 -8.10 21.25 2.06
C ARG A 298 -8.74 22.08 3.16
N LYS A 299 -8.56 21.66 4.41
CA LYS A 299 -9.12 22.35 5.57
C LYS A 299 -8.06 22.61 6.63
N ASN A 300 -7.97 23.89 7.01
CA ASN A 300 -7.30 24.33 8.22
C ASN A 300 -8.34 24.42 9.34
N LEU A 301 -8.05 23.75 10.46
CA LEU A 301 -8.89 23.75 11.64
C LEU A 301 -8.25 24.63 12.72
N ASP A 302 -8.78 25.83 12.88
CA ASP A 302 -8.47 26.70 14.03
C ASP A 302 -9.33 26.27 15.23
N LEU A 303 -8.75 25.42 16.08
CA LEU A 303 -9.41 24.90 17.28
C LEU A 303 -9.03 25.68 18.54
N TRP A 304 -8.06 26.61 18.45
CA TRP A 304 -7.63 27.49 19.54
C TRP A 304 -8.82 28.25 20.16
N ARG A 305 -9.71 28.79 19.31
CA ARG A 305 -10.89 29.53 19.76
C ARG A 305 -12.04 28.65 20.29
N GLN A 306 -11.91 27.33 20.18
CA GLN A 306 -12.97 26.36 20.50
C GLN A 306 -12.56 25.35 21.58
N GLN A 307 -11.46 25.61 22.29
CA GLN A 307 -10.89 24.71 23.31
C GLN A 307 -11.90 24.29 24.40
N GLU A 308 -12.85 25.17 24.76
CA GLU A 308 -13.86 24.85 25.79
C GLU A 308 -14.77 23.67 25.41
N ASN A 309 -14.97 23.43 24.10
CA ASN A 309 -15.89 22.41 23.59
C ASN A 309 -15.20 21.36 22.71
N THR A 310 -13.90 21.48 22.47
CA THR A 310 -13.18 20.60 21.55
C THR A 310 -12.03 19.92 22.27
N ARG A 311 -12.02 18.59 22.24
CA ARG A 311 -10.90 17.76 22.67
C ARG A 311 -10.22 17.21 21.43
N VAL A 312 -8.92 17.41 21.32
CA VAL A 312 -8.14 16.92 20.19
C VAL A 312 -7.10 15.95 20.72
N SER A 313 -7.03 14.77 20.10
CA SER A 313 -5.97 13.80 20.30
C SER A 313 -5.18 13.71 19.01
N LEU A 314 -3.92 14.15 19.05
CA LEU A 314 -2.96 13.95 17.98
C LEU A 314 -2.11 12.75 18.33
N THR A 315 -2.28 11.66 17.59
CA THR A 315 -1.41 10.49 17.74
C THR A 315 -0.37 10.54 16.63
N LEU A 316 0.89 10.71 17.02
CA LEU A 316 2.01 10.54 16.10
C LEU A 316 2.10 9.06 15.74
N ASP A 317 1.71 8.72 14.53
CA ASP A 317 1.83 7.36 14.05
C ASP A 317 3.26 7.12 13.54
N GLN A 318 4.17 6.82 14.48
CA GLN A 318 5.53 6.44 14.11
C GLN A 318 5.56 5.10 13.37
N SER A 319 4.49 4.29 13.36
CA SER A 319 4.49 3.01 12.66
C SER A 319 4.73 3.17 11.15
N GLN A 320 4.41 4.32 10.57
CA GLN A 320 4.61 4.60 9.14
C GLN A 320 5.91 5.36 8.82
N ARG A 321 6.69 5.76 9.83
CA ARG A 321 8.01 6.36 9.59
C ARG A 321 9.04 5.26 9.41
N TYR A 322 9.72 5.32 8.28
CA TYR A 322 10.89 4.51 7.99
C TYR A 322 12.13 5.38 8.06
N ASP A 323 13.25 4.76 8.40
CA ASP A 323 14.56 5.38 8.43
C ASP A 323 15.26 5.20 7.09
N ARG A 324 14.97 4.07 6.41
CA ARG A 324 15.56 3.70 5.14
C ARG A 324 14.50 3.07 4.24
N ILE A 325 14.55 3.38 2.96
CA ILE A 325 13.71 2.75 1.93
C ILE A 325 14.62 2.07 0.93
N THR A 326 14.40 0.78 0.70
CA THR A 326 15.08 -0.03 -0.30
C THR A 326 14.04 -0.52 -1.30
N VAL A 327 14.19 -0.14 -2.57
CA VAL A 327 13.39 -0.67 -3.67
C VAL A 327 14.23 -1.69 -4.42
N ARG A 328 13.68 -2.87 -4.61
CA ARG A 328 14.40 -4.06 -5.07
C ARG A 328 13.66 -4.71 -6.23
N GLY A 329 14.32 -4.81 -7.37
CA GLY A 329 13.85 -5.54 -8.54
C GLY A 329 14.16 -7.04 -8.52
N ALA A 330 14.13 -7.62 -9.72
CA ALA A 330 14.49 -9.00 -9.95
C ALA A 330 15.98 -9.28 -9.71
N PRO A 331 16.38 -10.55 -9.53
CA PRO A 331 17.78 -10.94 -9.58
C PRO A 331 18.43 -10.55 -10.92
N ILE A 332 19.66 -10.03 -10.86
CA ILE A 332 20.39 -9.62 -12.07
C ILE A 332 20.57 -10.82 -12.98
N ARG A 333 20.28 -10.64 -14.27
CA ARG A 333 20.48 -11.66 -15.31
C ARG A 333 21.79 -11.41 -16.01
N VAL A 334 22.63 -12.43 -16.10
CA VAL A 334 23.93 -12.40 -16.75
C VAL A 334 23.90 -13.34 -17.95
N CYS A 335 24.16 -12.81 -19.13
CA CYS A 335 24.37 -13.58 -20.36
C CYS A 335 25.86 -13.70 -20.62
N GLY A 336 26.33 -14.91 -20.91
CA GLY A 336 27.74 -15.22 -21.10
C GLY A 336 27.95 -16.41 -22.02
N THR A 337 29.21 -16.70 -22.33
CA THR A 337 29.61 -17.90 -23.07
C THR A 337 30.52 -18.77 -22.20
N TRP A 338 30.10 -20.01 -21.98
CA TRP A 338 30.86 -21.05 -21.28
C TRP A 338 31.65 -21.87 -22.29
N ASN A 339 32.89 -22.21 -21.97
CA ASN A 339 33.78 -22.98 -22.84
C ASN A 339 34.38 -24.18 -22.10
N ALA A 340 34.29 -25.37 -22.70
CA ALA A 340 34.88 -26.58 -22.13
C ALA A 340 36.42 -26.54 -22.07
N VAL A 341 37.10 -25.85 -23.01
CA VAL A 341 38.56 -25.66 -23.01
C VAL A 341 39.03 -24.89 -21.77
N ARG A 342 38.18 -24.02 -21.22
CA ARG A 342 38.49 -23.16 -20.07
C ARG A 342 38.06 -23.77 -18.73
N ASP A 343 37.60 -25.02 -18.73
CA ASP A 343 37.00 -25.70 -17.58
C ASP A 343 35.74 -25.00 -17.04
N ASP A 344 35.10 -24.10 -17.82
CA ASP A 344 33.84 -23.45 -17.44
C ASP A 344 32.68 -24.46 -17.36
N ILE A 345 32.78 -25.53 -18.17
CA ILE A 345 31.87 -26.68 -18.19
C ILE A 345 32.68 -27.98 -18.14
N VAL A 346 32.17 -28.93 -17.37
CA VAL A 346 32.76 -30.27 -17.21
C VAL A 346 31.71 -31.34 -17.52
N LYS A 347 32.17 -32.59 -17.70
CA LYS A 347 31.27 -33.73 -17.90
C LYS A 347 30.33 -33.93 -16.73
N GLY A 348 29.04 -34.11 -17.04
CA GLY A 348 27.96 -34.34 -16.07
C GLY A 348 27.73 -35.80 -15.71
N TRP A 349 28.63 -36.70 -16.11
CA TRP A 349 28.56 -38.14 -15.89
C TRP A 349 29.83 -38.67 -15.20
N PRO A 350 29.75 -39.76 -14.41
CA PRO A 350 30.91 -40.37 -13.77
C PRO A 350 31.83 -41.11 -14.75
N PHE A 351 33.14 -41.15 -14.44
CA PHE A 351 34.13 -41.88 -15.24
C PHE A 351 33.79 -43.37 -15.43
N ALA A 352 33.26 -44.04 -14.40
CA ALA A 352 32.88 -45.45 -14.51
C ALA A 352 31.74 -45.70 -15.52
N VAL A 353 30.86 -44.73 -15.71
CA VAL A 353 29.75 -44.80 -16.68
C VAL A 353 30.27 -44.55 -18.10
N GLU A 354 31.22 -43.62 -18.24
CA GLU A 354 31.95 -43.37 -19.50
C GLU A 354 32.69 -44.63 -19.96
N GLN A 355 33.46 -45.27 -19.09
CA GLN A 355 34.16 -46.51 -19.43
C GLN A 355 33.19 -47.62 -19.85
N ALA A 356 32.08 -47.79 -19.13
CA ALA A 356 31.07 -48.79 -19.48
C ALA A 356 30.36 -48.48 -20.82
N TYR A 357 30.27 -47.20 -21.19
CA TYR A 357 29.73 -46.75 -22.46
C TYR A 357 30.71 -47.01 -23.63
N GLU A 358 32.00 -46.79 -23.39
CA GLU A 358 33.09 -47.08 -24.33
C GLU A 358 33.27 -48.58 -24.56
N ASP A 359 33.28 -49.38 -23.48
CA ASP A 359 33.32 -50.85 -23.51
C ASP A 359 32.10 -51.46 -24.24
N ALA A 360 30.97 -50.73 -24.25
CA ALA A 360 29.73 -51.11 -24.89
C ALA A 360 29.32 -52.57 -24.62
N ALA A 361 29.02 -53.35 -25.66
CA ALA A 361 28.57 -54.73 -25.51
C ALA A 361 29.71 -55.75 -25.41
N LYS A 362 30.98 -55.33 -25.32
CA LYS A 362 32.17 -56.20 -25.34
C LYS A 362 32.12 -57.36 -24.35
N ASN A 363 31.57 -57.09 -23.17
CA ASN A 363 31.49 -58.04 -22.06
C ASN A 363 30.21 -58.89 -22.07
N THR A 364 29.42 -58.83 -23.16
CA THR A 364 28.19 -59.62 -23.31
C THR A 364 28.50 -61.01 -23.86
N ASP A 365 27.85 -62.05 -23.33
CA ASP A 365 28.01 -63.42 -23.81
C ASP A 365 27.72 -63.52 -25.32
N GLY A 366 28.61 -64.19 -26.06
CA GLY A 366 28.52 -64.33 -27.51
C GLY A 366 29.05 -63.15 -28.33
N TYR A 367 29.44 -62.02 -27.70
CA TYR A 367 29.96 -60.84 -28.41
C TYR A 367 31.16 -61.17 -29.30
N ALA A 368 32.11 -61.97 -28.77
CA ALA A 368 33.33 -62.32 -29.49
C ALA A 368 33.07 -63.08 -30.81
N GLU A 369 31.97 -63.83 -30.90
CA GLU A 369 31.59 -64.69 -32.03
C GLU A 369 30.87 -63.93 -33.15
N LEU A 370 30.42 -62.70 -32.89
CA LEU A 370 29.74 -61.85 -33.87
C LEU A 370 30.73 -61.28 -34.90
N ASP A 371 30.23 -61.04 -36.13
CA ASP A 371 30.96 -60.29 -37.14
C ASP A 371 31.06 -58.79 -36.76
N GLU A 372 31.94 -58.05 -37.42
CA GLU A 372 32.22 -56.64 -37.07
C GLU A 372 30.96 -55.75 -37.16
N LYS A 373 30.09 -56.02 -38.13
CA LYS A 373 28.85 -55.28 -38.31
C LYS A 373 27.84 -55.56 -37.19
N ALA A 374 27.64 -56.82 -36.84
CA ALA A 374 26.76 -57.21 -35.74
C ALA A 374 27.29 -56.72 -34.38
N LYS A 375 28.63 -56.67 -34.20
CA LYS A 375 29.26 -56.03 -33.03
C LYS A 375 28.93 -54.55 -32.96
N ALA A 376 29.07 -53.82 -34.06
CA ALA A 376 28.73 -52.40 -34.14
C ALA A 376 27.24 -52.12 -33.86
N GLU A 377 26.33 -52.90 -34.44
CA GLU A 377 24.89 -52.82 -34.18
C GLU A 377 24.56 -53.08 -32.70
N LEU A 378 25.19 -54.09 -32.09
CA LEU A 378 24.98 -54.43 -30.69
C LEU A 378 25.58 -53.38 -29.75
N ASN A 379 26.74 -52.80 -30.10
CA ASN A 379 27.37 -51.71 -29.37
C ASN A 379 26.47 -50.46 -29.33
N ASP A 380 25.94 -50.05 -30.48
CA ASP A 380 25.05 -48.88 -30.55
C ASP A 380 23.73 -49.11 -29.80
N LYS A 381 23.19 -50.33 -29.90
CA LYS A 381 22.02 -50.72 -29.09
C LYS A 381 22.31 -50.64 -27.60
N PHE A 382 23.46 -51.14 -27.15
CA PHE A 382 23.86 -51.08 -25.74
C PHE A 382 24.06 -49.64 -25.26
N ARG A 383 24.66 -48.78 -26.09
CA ARG A 383 24.84 -47.34 -25.82
C ARG A 383 23.54 -46.55 -25.78
N SER A 384 22.49 -47.05 -26.43
CA SER A 384 21.16 -46.43 -26.40
C SER A 384 20.37 -46.68 -25.11
N GLU A 385 20.88 -47.50 -24.18
CA GLU A 385 20.24 -47.76 -22.89
C GLU A 385 20.14 -46.49 -22.01
N ASP A 386 19.03 -46.35 -21.27
CA ASP A 386 18.73 -45.17 -20.45
C ASP A 386 19.85 -44.80 -19.45
N LYS A 387 20.59 -45.78 -18.94
CA LYS A 387 21.71 -45.56 -18.00
C LYS A 387 22.86 -44.75 -18.60
N PHE A 388 22.93 -44.66 -19.93
CA PHE A 388 23.94 -43.92 -20.68
C PHE A 388 23.40 -42.63 -21.29
N ALA A 389 22.12 -42.29 -21.10
CA ALA A 389 21.50 -41.13 -21.74
C ALA A 389 22.25 -39.80 -21.53
N ASP A 390 23.01 -39.69 -20.43
CA ASP A 390 23.79 -38.51 -20.04
C ASP A 390 25.23 -38.49 -20.61
N VAL A 391 25.77 -39.60 -21.12
CA VAL A 391 27.18 -39.72 -21.52
C VAL A 391 27.41 -38.99 -22.85
N PHE A 392 28.37 -38.06 -22.89
CA PHE A 392 28.64 -37.17 -24.02
C PHE A 392 27.48 -36.22 -24.41
N THR A 393 26.40 -36.19 -23.64
CA THR A 393 25.27 -35.29 -23.86
C THR A 393 25.13 -34.25 -22.76
N LYS A 394 25.50 -34.57 -21.51
CA LYS A 394 25.23 -33.72 -20.34
C LYS A 394 26.48 -33.02 -19.82
N PHE A 395 26.51 -31.70 -19.91
CA PHE A 395 27.62 -30.87 -19.46
C PHE A 395 27.16 -29.98 -18.31
N ILE A 396 27.94 -29.89 -17.24
CA ILE A 396 27.60 -29.13 -16.02
C ILE A 396 28.64 -28.06 -15.73
N VAL A 397 28.21 -26.97 -15.12
CA VAL A 397 29.15 -26.00 -14.53
C VAL A 397 29.63 -26.58 -13.19
N PRO A 398 30.94 -26.58 -12.91
CA PRO A 398 31.46 -27.08 -11.63
C PRO A 398 30.83 -26.35 -10.44
N ASN A 399 30.53 -27.09 -9.36
CA ASN A 399 30.07 -26.47 -8.11
C ASN A 399 31.10 -25.51 -7.49
N THR A 400 32.37 -25.62 -7.87
CA THR A 400 33.48 -24.76 -7.48
C THR A 400 33.69 -23.56 -8.40
N TRP A 401 32.81 -23.35 -9.38
CA TRP A 401 32.90 -22.21 -10.30
C TRP A 401 32.85 -20.88 -9.53
N ASP A 402 33.78 -19.99 -9.86
CA ASP A 402 34.06 -18.74 -9.16
C ASP A 402 33.34 -17.53 -9.75
N TRP A 403 32.39 -17.77 -10.66
CA TRP A 403 31.65 -16.73 -11.40
C TRP A 403 32.56 -15.87 -12.30
N THR A 404 33.64 -16.42 -12.83
CA THR A 404 34.42 -15.81 -13.91
C THR A 404 34.12 -16.51 -15.25
N LEU A 405 34.10 -15.74 -16.34
CA LEU A 405 33.95 -16.25 -17.72
C LEU A 405 34.99 -15.59 -18.61
N GLY A 406 35.86 -16.39 -19.22
CA GLY A 406 36.88 -15.89 -20.16
C GLY A 406 37.87 -14.89 -19.56
N GLY A 407 38.15 -14.99 -18.25
CA GLY A 407 38.99 -14.03 -17.53
C GLY A 407 38.28 -12.71 -17.17
N TYR A 408 37.04 -12.53 -17.59
CA TYR A 408 36.17 -11.45 -17.13
C TYR A 408 35.38 -11.90 -15.91
N ASN A 409 35.17 -10.97 -14.98
CA ASN A 409 34.29 -11.20 -13.86
C ASN A 409 32.85 -11.27 -14.39
N ALA A 410 32.21 -12.44 -14.38
CA ALA A 410 30.79 -12.57 -14.75
C ALA A 410 29.86 -12.08 -13.63
N ASN A 411 30.45 -11.47 -12.60
CA ASN A 411 29.83 -10.74 -11.51
C ASN A 411 29.86 -9.22 -11.79
N PRO A 412 28.85 -8.67 -12.48
CA PRO A 412 28.56 -7.25 -12.37
C PRO A 412 28.00 -7.00 -10.97
N LYS A 413 28.81 -6.52 -10.02
CA LYS A 413 28.22 -6.01 -8.79
C LYS A 413 27.43 -4.76 -9.15
N TRP A 414 26.13 -4.78 -8.91
CA TRP A 414 25.25 -3.66 -9.20
C TRP A 414 24.54 -3.21 -7.93
N ILE A 415 25.03 -2.12 -7.34
CA ILE A 415 24.34 -1.38 -6.27
C ILE A 415 24.50 0.10 -6.61
N PRO A 416 23.54 0.77 -7.26
CA PRO A 416 23.55 2.22 -7.35
C PRO A 416 23.18 2.81 -5.98
N THR A 417 24.08 3.59 -5.43
CA THR A 417 23.78 4.54 -4.35
C THR A 417 23.39 5.87 -4.97
N LEU A 418 22.22 6.43 -4.61
CA LEU A 418 21.68 7.63 -5.24
C LEU A 418 22.51 8.90 -5.00
N GLU A 419 23.34 8.93 -3.96
CA GLU A 419 24.25 10.05 -3.74
C GLU A 419 25.66 9.65 -3.31
N PRO A 420 26.69 10.42 -3.77
CA PRO A 420 26.60 11.48 -4.76
C PRO A 420 26.87 10.88 -6.15
N ALA A 421 25.79 10.65 -6.92
CA ALA A 421 25.70 9.89 -8.17
C ALA A 421 25.66 8.35 -8.00
N PRO A 422 24.85 7.63 -8.82
CA PRO A 422 24.87 6.17 -8.92
C PRO A 422 26.26 5.71 -9.40
N HIS A 423 27.18 5.58 -8.46
CA HIS A 423 28.47 4.98 -8.68
C HIS A 423 28.32 3.46 -8.57
N ILE A 424 28.64 2.77 -9.66
CA ILE A 424 28.85 1.33 -9.65
C ILE A 424 30.13 1.07 -8.84
N GLU A 425 30.01 0.65 -7.59
CA GLU A 425 31.17 0.13 -6.86
C GLU A 425 31.34 -1.37 -7.15
N PRO A 426 32.35 -1.79 -7.95
CA PRO A 426 32.74 -3.18 -8.01
C PRO A 426 33.36 -3.58 -6.66
N ALA A 427 32.58 -4.15 -5.75
CA ALA A 427 33.18 -4.83 -4.61
C ALA A 427 33.68 -6.20 -5.06
N GLN A 428 34.93 -6.44 -4.71
CA GLN A 428 35.54 -7.75 -4.76
C GLN A 428 34.76 -8.68 -3.82
N ASN A 429 34.15 -9.73 -4.37
CA ASN A 429 33.66 -10.91 -3.66
C ASN A 429 32.32 -10.79 -2.90
N ALA A 430 31.21 -10.64 -3.63
CA ALA A 430 29.93 -11.06 -3.09
C ALA A 430 29.88 -12.61 -3.04
N PRO A 431 29.45 -13.22 -1.93
CA PRO A 431 29.33 -14.67 -1.84
C PRO A 431 28.17 -15.15 -2.74
N TYR A 432 28.47 -16.11 -3.61
CA TYR A 432 27.48 -16.74 -4.48
C TYR A 432 27.15 -18.15 -4.02
N TRP A 433 25.89 -18.52 -4.22
CA TRP A 433 25.40 -19.86 -3.94
C TRP A 433 25.19 -20.62 -5.25
N ASN A 434 26.15 -21.47 -5.59
CA ASN A 434 26.11 -22.26 -6.83
C ASN A 434 25.03 -23.35 -6.84
N ALA A 435 24.58 -23.79 -5.65
CA ALA A 435 23.59 -24.86 -5.59
C ALA A 435 22.19 -24.36 -6.00
N ASN A 436 21.43 -25.22 -6.67
CA ASN A 436 20.07 -24.95 -7.18
C ASN A 436 19.96 -23.81 -8.20
N LYS A 437 21.07 -23.40 -8.82
CA LYS A 437 21.06 -22.48 -9.96
C LYS A 437 20.74 -23.25 -11.24
N ARG A 438 20.12 -22.57 -12.20
CA ARG A 438 19.83 -23.08 -13.55
C ARG A 438 20.00 -21.96 -14.57
N PHE A 439 20.26 -22.35 -15.82
CA PHE A 439 20.20 -21.43 -16.93
C PHE A 439 18.74 -21.12 -17.30
N HIS A 440 18.52 -19.92 -17.80
CA HIS A 440 17.24 -19.52 -18.39
C HIS A 440 17.08 -20.16 -19.76
N ASP A 441 15.83 -20.41 -20.14
CA ASP A 441 15.48 -21.04 -21.43
C ASP A 441 15.51 -20.04 -22.60
N MET A 442 15.76 -18.77 -22.31
CA MET A 442 15.85 -17.67 -23.27
C MET A 442 17.12 -16.86 -23.04
N LEU A 443 17.64 -16.31 -24.13
CA LEU A 443 18.72 -15.34 -24.18
C LEU A 443 18.16 -13.93 -24.37
N PRO A 444 18.95 -12.89 -24.07
CA PRO A 444 18.55 -11.51 -24.37
C PRO A 444 18.44 -11.21 -25.88
N PHE A 445 19.08 -12.04 -26.71
CA PHE A 445 19.15 -11.86 -28.16
C PHE A 445 17.89 -12.34 -28.86
N LYS A 446 17.44 -11.61 -29.88
CA LYS A 446 16.31 -11.99 -30.74
C LYS A 446 16.76 -12.75 -31.99
N GLU A 447 15.92 -13.64 -32.49
CA GLU A 447 16.14 -14.33 -33.77
C GLU A 447 16.17 -13.32 -34.93
N GLY A 448 17.04 -13.54 -35.93
CA GLY A 448 17.18 -12.66 -37.10
C GLY A 448 17.86 -11.30 -36.85
N VAL A 449 18.09 -10.89 -35.60
CA VAL A 449 18.84 -9.66 -35.28
C VAL A 449 20.34 -9.95 -35.21
N ASP A 450 21.14 -9.12 -35.90
CA ASP A 450 22.60 -9.12 -35.86
C ASP A 450 23.11 -8.23 -34.72
N TYR A 451 23.74 -8.85 -33.72
CA TYR A 451 24.30 -8.20 -32.53
C TYR A 451 25.83 -8.01 -32.60
N SER A 452 26.44 -8.26 -33.76
CA SER A 452 27.86 -7.97 -34.01
C SER A 452 28.13 -6.49 -34.27
N GLN A 453 27.07 -5.69 -34.38
CA GLN A 453 27.09 -4.26 -34.65
C GLN A 453 26.37 -3.52 -33.52
N ASP A 454 26.76 -2.26 -33.28
CA ASP A 454 26.09 -1.35 -32.36
C ASP A 454 25.68 -0.06 -33.10
N PRO A 455 24.37 0.25 -33.23
CA PRO A 455 23.24 -0.51 -32.71
C PRO A 455 23.01 -1.84 -33.46
N PRO A 456 22.35 -2.84 -32.82
CA PRO A 456 22.00 -4.10 -33.47
C PRO A 456 21.13 -3.90 -34.73
N VAL A 457 21.34 -4.73 -35.76
CA VAL A 457 20.65 -4.64 -37.05
C VAL A 457 19.60 -5.74 -37.15
N ASP A 458 18.32 -5.37 -37.27
CA ASP A 458 17.22 -6.33 -37.45
C ASP A 458 17.11 -6.77 -38.92
N ASN A 459 17.44 -8.04 -39.20
CA ASN A 459 17.33 -8.61 -40.55
C ASN A 459 15.99 -9.35 -40.78
N ASN A 460 15.04 -9.27 -39.84
CA ASN A 460 13.72 -9.85 -40.02
C ASN A 460 12.88 -9.05 -41.03
N PRO A 461 11.94 -9.68 -41.76
CA PRO A 461 10.99 -8.96 -42.60
C PRO A 461 10.20 -7.93 -41.78
N ALA A 462 9.96 -6.75 -42.36
CA ALA A 462 9.23 -5.67 -41.70
C ALA A 462 7.86 -6.16 -41.17
N GLY A 463 7.58 -5.88 -39.89
CA GLY A 463 6.35 -6.31 -39.20
C GLY A 463 6.43 -7.66 -38.50
N THR A 464 7.55 -8.39 -38.61
CA THR A 464 7.77 -9.63 -37.85
C THR A 464 8.18 -9.29 -36.41
N ILE A 465 7.50 -9.86 -35.42
CA ILE A 465 7.91 -9.76 -34.02
C ILE A 465 8.96 -10.84 -33.77
N ALA A 466 10.23 -10.44 -33.66
CA ALA A 466 11.30 -11.39 -33.43
C ALA A 466 11.23 -11.99 -32.02
N GLU A 467 11.27 -13.33 -31.94
CA GLU A 467 11.29 -14.08 -30.68
C GLU A 467 12.68 -14.06 -30.05
N TYR A 468 12.74 -14.24 -28.72
CA TYR A 468 14.01 -14.40 -28.01
C TYR A 468 14.63 -15.76 -28.33
N ARG A 469 15.94 -15.79 -28.60
CA ARG A 469 16.70 -17.00 -28.88
C ARG A 469 16.76 -17.89 -27.65
N LYS A 470 16.80 -19.20 -27.86
CA LYS A 470 17.14 -20.19 -26.83
C LYS A 470 18.66 -20.25 -26.62
N PRO A 471 19.15 -20.79 -25.49
CA PRO A 471 20.55 -21.17 -25.34
C PRO A 471 21.02 -22.01 -26.53
N PHE A 472 22.21 -21.71 -27.04
CA PHE A 472 22.78 -22.41 -28.19
C PHE A 472 24.23 -22.78 -27.95
N ALA A 473 24.70 -23.81 -28.67
CA ALA A 473 26.07 -24.26 -28.64
C ALA A 473 26.71 -24.08 -30.02
N ILE A 474 27.99 -23.69 -30.04
CA ILE A 474 28.84 -23.68 -31.23
C ILE A 474 29.88 -24.80 -31.06
N CYS A 475 29.96 -25.66 -32.06
CA CYS A 475 30.83 -26.84 -32.09
C CYS A 475 31.78 -26.74 -33.30
N ASP A 476 33.04 -27.15 -33.15
CA ASP A 476 33.98 -27.20 -34.27
C ASP A 476 33.84 -28.52 -35.06
N GLN A 477 33.73 -28.43 -36.39
CA GLN A 477 33.67 -29.57 -37.32
C GLN A 477 34.88 -29.64 -38.27
N GLY A 478 36.06 -29.16 -37.86
CA GLY A 478 37.31 -29.32 -38.61
C GLY A 478 37.49 -28.32 -39.75
N GLY A 479 36.87 -27.14 -39.62
CA GLY A 479 36.92 -26.06 -40.61
C GLY A 479 36.27 -24.76 -40.16
N GLY A 480 35.91 -24.63 -38.87
CA GLY A 480 35.15 -23.52 -38.32
C GLY A 480 34.07 -23.99 -37.34
N GLY A 481 33.62 -23.07 -36.50
CA GLY A 481 32.49 -23.26 -35.60
C GLY A 481 31.17 -23.30 -36.37
N VAL A 482 30.33 -24.26 -36.04
CA VAL A 482 28.97 -24.42 -36.56
C VAL A 482 28.01 -24.49 -35.37
N TYR A 483 26.83 -23.89 -35.51
CA TYR A 483 25.79 -24.07 -34.49
C TYR A 483 25.44 -25.56 -34.36
N ALA A 484 25.27 -26.04 -33.12
CA ALA A 484 25.04 -27.45 -32.85
C ALA A 484 23.78 -28.00 -33.55
N ASP A 485 22.72 -27.19 -33.69
CA ASP A 485 21.49 -27.52 -34.43
C ASP A 485 21.66 -27.52 -35.96
N LYS A 486 22.76 -26.94 -36.47
CA LYS A 486 23.13 -26.91 -37.90
C LYS A 486 24.30 -27.81 -38.25
N MET A 487 24.83 -28.56 -37.28
CA MET A 487 25.81 -29.61 -37.55
C MET A 487 25.27 -30.60 -38.57
N LYS A 488 26.17 -31.28 -39.29
CA LYS A 488 25.77 -32.35 -40.24
C LYS A 488 24.87 -33.41 -39.60
N VAL A 489 25.11 -33.71 -38.32
CA VAL A 489 24.16 -34.43 -37.46
C VAL A 489 23.68 -33.43 -36.41
N PRO A 490 22.48 -32.84 -36.58
CA PRO A 490 21.97 -31.80 -35.69
C PRO A 490 21.89 -32.28 -34.24
N ALA A 491 22.38 -31.45 -33.33
CA ALA A 491 22.24 -31.64 -31.90
C ALA A 491 21.12 -30.77 -31.34
N GLN A 492 20.37 -31.31 -30.37
CA GLN A 492 19.42 -30.52 -29.60
C GLN A 492 20.12 -29.93 -28.38
N VAL A 493 20.07 -28.60 -28.24
CA VAL A 493 20.63 -27.88 -27.08
C VAL A 493 19.48 -27.48 -26.15
N ARG A 494 19.59 -27.81 -24.86
CA ARG A 494 18.68 -27.31 -23.82
C ARG A 494 19.40 -27.10 -22.49
N SER A 495 18.92 -26.14 -21.70
CA SER A 495 19.25 -25.97 -20.28
C SER A 495 18.81 -27.19 -19.47
N LEU A 496 19.58 -27.54 -18.44
CA LEU A 496 19.16 -28.55 -17.46
C LEU A 496 18.19 -27.92 -16.45
N PRO A 497 17.06 -28.58 -16.13
CA PRO A 497 16.00 -27.98 -15.31
C PRO A 497 16.38 -27.81 -13.82
N ASN A 498 17.29 -28.66 -13.32
CA ASN A 498 17.56 -28.82 -11.89
C ASN A 498 19.00 -28.48 -11.47
N GLN A 499 19.86 -28.05 -12.40
CA GLN A 499 21.27 -27.71 -12.11
C GLN A 499 21.85 -26.80 -13.18
N LEU A 500 22.98 -26.15 -12.89
CA LEU A 500 23.73 -25.39 -13.89
C LEU A 500 24.41 -26.33 -14.87
N GLY A 501 23.84 -26.41 -16.06
CA GLY A 501 24.39 -27.19 -17.14
C GLY A 501 23.47 -27.23 -18.35
N PHE A 502 23.94 -27.93 -19.37
CA PHE A 502 23.26 -28.10 -20.64
C PHE A 502 23.22 -29.57 -21.03
N GLU A 503 22.22 -29.90 -21.81
CA GLU A 503 22.19 -31.13 -22.59
C GLU A 503 22.36 -30.75 -24.07
N VAL A 504 23.36 -31.34 -24.71
CA VAL A 504 23.64 -31.25 -26.15
C VAL A 504 23.52 -32.65 -26.72
N LYS A 505 22.31 -32.97 -27.19
CA LYS A 505 21.95 -34.34 -27.57
C LYS A 505 22.09 -34.58 -29.06
N THR A 506 22.99 -35.48 -29.43
CA THR A 506 23.11 -36.06 -30.78
C THR A 506 22.59 -37.50 -30.79
N ASN A 507 22.38 -38.05 -31.99
CA ASN A 507 22.07 -39.46 -32.17
C ASN A 507 22.91 -40.03 -33.34
N PRO A 508 23.88 -40.92 -33.08
CA PRO A 508 24.30 -41.42 -31.77
C PRO A 508 25.08 -40.40 -30.93
N GLN A 509 25.07 -40.57 -29.60
CA GLN A 509 25.63 -39.60 -28.63
C GLN A 509 27.14 -39.43 -28.76
N TYR A 510 27.86 -40.50 -29.14
CA TYR A 510 29.33 -40.48 -29.26
C TYR A 510 29.84 -39.60 -30.39
N LEU A 511 28.97 -39.06 -31.26
CA LEU A 511 29.37 -38.03 -32.24
C LEU A 511 29.84 -36.73 -31.59
N MET A 512 29.52 -36.49 -30.32
CA MET A 512 30.08 -35.37 -29.54
C MET A 512 31.49 -35.66 -28.98
N ALA A 513 32.03 -36.86 -29.18
CA ALA A 513 33.22 -37.36 -28.52
C ALA A 513 34.40 -37.64 -29.47
N ARG A 514 34.50 -36.92 -30.61
CA ARG A 514 35.43 -37.24 -31.70
C ARG A 514 36.85 -37.65 -31.25
N ASP A 515 37.48 -36.86 -30.39
CA ASP A 515 38.85 -37.14 -29.92
C ASP A 515 38.90 -37.96 -28.62
N ASN A 516 37.77 -38.09 -27.93
CA ASN A 516 37.66 -38.76 -26.64
C ASN A 516 37.18 -40.21 -26.77
N PHE A 517 36.86 -40.67 -27.98
CA PHE A 517 36.27 -41.99 -28.23
C PHE A 517 37.23 -42.99 -28.90
N SER A 518 38.52 -42.66 -29.00
CA SER A 518 39.51 -43.44 -29.77
C SER A 518 39.84 -44.83 -29.22
N LEU A 519 39.49 -45.14 -27.97
CA LEU A 519 39.71 -46.44 -27.33
C LEU A 519 38.42 -47.27 -27.18
N ALA A 520 37.28 -46.75 -27.65
CA ALA A 520 35.99 -47.39 -27.52
C ALA A 520 35.80 -48.50 -28.58
N GLU A 521 34.88 -49.43 -28.31
CA GLU A 521 34.51 -50.43 -29.31
C GLU A 521 33.76 -49.77 -30.49
N PRO A 522 34.02 -50.13 -31.75
CA PRO A 522 33.46 -49.42 -32.90
C PRO A 522 31.92 -49.54 -32.95
N GLY A 523 31.25 -48.42 -33.27
CA GLY A 523 29.82 -48.35 -33.56
C GLY A 523 29.53 -48.31 -35.06
N LEU A 524 28.26 -48.26 -35.47
CA LEU A 524 27.91 -48.19 -36.90
C LEU A 524 28.34 -46.87 -37.55
N TRP A 525 28.39 -45.80 -36.76
CA TRP A 525 28.71 -44.44 -37.21
C TRP A 525 30.17 -44.06 -36.93
N ASP A 526 31.05 -45.03 -36.66
CA ASP A 526 32.44 -44.75 -36.31
C ASP A 526 33.21 -44.08 -37.47
N SER A 527 32.94 -44.50 -38.71
CA SER A 527 33.50 -43.84 -39.91
C SER A 527 33.04 -42.39 -40.06
N ASP A 528 31.88 -42.05 -39.49
CA ASP A 528 31.31 -40.70 -39.55
C ASP A 528 31.86 -39.81 -38.43
N LEU A 529 32.51 -40.37 -37.41
CA LEU A 529 33.05 -39.62 -36.28
C LEU A 529 34.09 -38.57 -36.74
N ASP A 530 34.96 -38.94 -37.68
CA ASP A 530 35.96 -38.02 -38.23
C ASP A 530 35.38 -36.96 -39.18
N THR A 531 34.24 -37.25 -39.81
CA THR A 531 33.66 -36.40 -40.86
C THR A 531 32.50 -35.52 -40.37
N HIS A 532 31.80 -35.98 -39.34
CA HIS A 532 30.56 -35.45 -38.80
C HIS A 532 30.61 -35.23 -37.29
N GLY A 533 31.52 -35.90 -36.58
CA GLY A 533 31.70 -35.72 -35.14
C GLY A 533 32.32 -34.36 -34.79
N THR A 534 32.11 -33.97 -33.55
CA THR A 534 32.75 -32.80 -32.93
C THR A 534 33.45 -33.24 -31.65
N ASN A 535 34.39 -32.42 -31.18
CA ASN A 535 34.96 -32.58 -29.86
C ASN A 535 34.22 -31.66 -28.90
N TRP A 536 33.47 -32.23 -27.96
CA TRP A 536 32.77 -31.47 -26.92
C TRP A 536 33.71 -30.56 -26.12
N GLN A 537 35.02 -30.85 -26.05
CA GLN A 537 35.99 -30.00 -25.37
C GLN A 537 36.16 -28.64 -26.07
N TRP A 538 35.86 -28.54 -27.36
CA TRP A 538 35.90 -27.28 -28.12
C TRP A 538 34.53 -26.61 -28.23
N MET A 539 33.52 -27.19 -27.60
CA MET A 539 32.18 -26.64 -27.58
C MET A 539 32.14 -25.37 -26.73
N THR A 540 31.46 -24.36 -27.26
CA THR A 540 31.12 -23.14 -26.54
C THR A 540 29.61 -23.01 -26.47
N ILE A 541 29.09 -22.61 -25.31
CA ILE A 541 27.65 -22.50 -25.07
C ILE A 541 27.34 -21.09 -24.58
N THR A 542 26.43 -20.41 -25.28
CA THR A 542 25.92 -19.11 -24.83
C THR A 542 24.60 -19.31 -24.09
N ALA A 543 24.53 -18.79 -22.86
CA ALA A 543 23.39 -18.96 -21.96
C ALA A 543 23.20 -17.75 -21.05
N MET A 544 22.09 -17.73 -20.33
CA MET A 544 21.77 -16.69 -19.36
C MET A 544 21.49 -17.31 -17.99
N ILE A 545 22.01 -16.70 -16.92
CA ILE A 545 21.85 -17.14 -15.52
C ILE A 545 21.39 -15.96 -14.65
N SER A 546 20.61 -16.22 -13.60
CA SER A 546 20.32 -15.23 -12.56
C SER A 546 21.31 -15.31 -11.39
N THR A 547 21.89 -14.18 -11.02
CA THR A 547 22.74 -14.04 -9.83
C THR A 547 21.91 -14.17 -8.54
N ASP A 548 22.56 -14.23 -7.38
CA ASP A 548 21.88 -14.09 -6.06
C ASP A 548 21.62 -12.62 -5.71
N GLN A 549 22.33 -11.70 -6.35
CA GLN A 549 22.15 -10.27 -6.14
C GLN A 549 20.90 -9.81 -6.85
N ARG A 550 20.12 -9.01 -6.13
CA ARG A 550 18.99 -8.31 -6.71
C ARG A 550 19.40 -6.89 -7.04
N PHE A 551 18.84 -6.44 -8.14
CA PHE A 551 18.86 -5.06 -8.58
C PHE A 551 18.16 -4.21 -7.51
N GLU A 552 18.85 -3.36 -6.75
CA GLU A 552 18.21 -2.53 -5.72
C GLU A 552 18.74 -1.10 -5.65
N VAL A 553 17.85 -0.16 -5.28
CA VAL A 553 18.16 1.24 -5.02
C VAL A 553 17.73 1.54 -3.59
N THR A 554 18.60 2.16 -2.80
CA THR A 554 18.33 2.48 -1.39
C THR A 554 18.57 3.95 -1.11
N ASP A 555 17.70 4.54 -0.28
CA ASP A 555 17.87 5.89 0.25
C ASP A 555 17.56 5.95 1.76
N THR A 556 18.27 6.81 2.48
CA THR A 556 18.11 7.04 3.92
C THR A 556 17.34 8.35 4.12
N LEU A 557 16.28 8.30 4.91
CA LEU A 557 15.43 9.46 5.17
C LEU A 557 16.09 10.39 6.20
N THR A 558 16.01 11.70 5.96
CA THR A 558 16.67 12.72 6.80
C THR A 558 16.22 12.64 8.26
N GLY A 559 17.18 12.70 9.19
CA GLY A 559 16.93 12.64 10.64
C GLY A 559 16.81 11.23 11.22
N ALA A 560 17.20 10.20 10.47
CA ALA A 560 17.31 8.82 10.94
C ALA A 560 18.71 8.52 11.49
N THR A 561 18.94 8.78 12.77
CA THR A 561 20.15 8.35 13.51
C THR A 561 19.82 7.26 14.53
N ALA A 562 18.79 6.47 14.28
CA ALA A 562 18.44 5.35 15.15
C ALA A 562 19.52 4.25 15.06
N GLU A 563 19.91 3.68 16.20
CA GLU A 563 20.84 2.54 16.26
C GLU A 563 20.30 1.32 15.47
N ASN A 564 18.98 1.22 15.33
CA ASN A 564 18.29 0.20 14.54
C ASN A 564 17.34 0.86 13.52
N PRO A 565 17.83 1.21 12.30
CA PRO A 565 17.01 1.89 11.32
C PRO A 565 15.91 0.97 10.78
N ARG A 566 14.66 1.42 10.88
CA ARG A 566 13.50 0.75 10.28
C ARG A 566 13.58 0.86 8.77
N THR A 567 13.77 -0.28 8.11
CA THR A 567 13.89 -0.34 6.64
C THR A 567 12.57 -0.80 6.02
N LEU A 568 12.02 0.00 5.10
CA LEU A 568 10.97 -0.43 4.19
C LEU A 568 11.61 -1.09 2.98
N ILE A 569 11.19 -2.32 2.65
CA ILE A 569 11.62 -3.02 1.44
C ILE A 569 10.42 -3.08 0.50
N ILE A 570 10.56 -2.53 -0.70
CA ILE A 570 9.54 -2.56 -1.76
C ILE A 570 10.08 -3.45 -2.88
N GLU A 571 9.39 -4.55 -3.19
CA GLU A 571 9.76 -5.45 -4.27
C GLU A 571 9.05 -5.03 -5.58
N VAL A 572 9.82 -4.94 -6.67
CA VAL A 572 9.37 -4.59 -8.02
C VAL A 572 9.88 -5.67 -8.97
N ASP A 573 9.31 -6.87 -8.85
CA ASP A 573 9.85 -8.09 -9.48
C ASP A 573 9.94 -8.04 -11.02
N ASP A 574 9.28 -7.08 -11.68
CA ASP A 574 9.34 -6.88 -13.12
C ASP A 574 10.38 -5.85 -13.59
N ALA A 575 11.04 -5.17 -12.65
CA ALA A 575 12.23 -4.36 -12.92
C ALA A 575 13.45 -5.29 -13.01
N GLU A 576 14.03 -5.38 -14.21
CA GLU A 576 15.11 -6.31 -14.53
C GLU A 576 16.37 -5.55 -14.96
N TYR A 577 17.51 -6.16 -14.70
CA TYR A 577 18.81 -5.71 -15.19
C TYR A 577 19.52 -6.86 -15.88
N TRP A 578 19.84 -6.66 -17.16
CA TRP A 578 20.45 -7.69 -17.99
C TRP A 578 21.86 -7.25 -18.37
N TRP A 579 22.83 -8.02 -17.93
CA TRP A 579 24.24 -7.82 -18.20
C TRP A 579 24.75 -8.86 -19.20
N ILE A 580 25.49 -8.42 -20.20
CA ILE A 580 26.20 -9.27 -21.16
C ILE A 580 27.68 -9.19 -20.84
N VAL A 581 28.28 -10.35 -20.53
CA VAL A 581 29.71 -10.45 -20.26
C VAL A 581 30.49 -10.10 -21.53
N PRO A 582 31.53 -9.24 -21.46
CA PRO A 582 32.39 -8.98 -22.61
C PRO A 582 32.94 -10.28 -23.23
N GLY A 583 32.95 -10.36 -24.56
CA GLY A 583 33.36 -11.56 -25.31
C GLY A 583 32.28 -12.65 -25.40
N THR A 584 31.03 -12.37 -25.02
CA THR A 584 29.91 -13.31 -25.23
C THR A 584 29.67 -13.53 -26.72
N TYR A 585 29.59 -14.79 -27.16
CA TYR A 585 29.30 -15.15 -28.53
C TYR A 585 27.81 -15.03 -28.83
N VAL A 586 27.48 -14.33 -29.91
CA VAL A 586 26.10 -14.15 -30.42
C VAL A 586 25.83 -14.98 -31.66
N GLY A 587 26.87 -15.57 -32.24
CA GLY A 587 26.75 -16.47 -33.38
C GLY A 587 28.08 -16.92 -33.97
N VAL A 588 28.01 -17.38 -35.22
CA VAL A 588 29.16 -17.66 -36.09
C VAL A 588 28.98 -16.93 -37.41
N ASP A 589 30.08 -16.48 -38.00
CA ASP A 589 30.08 -15.82 -39.31
C ASP A 589 30.06 -16.83 -40.47
N ALA A 590 30.20 -16.34 -41.70
CA ALA A 590 30.18 -17.18 -42.91
C ALA A 590 31.38 -18.14 -43.01
N ASP A 591 32.51 -17.80 -42.37
CA ASP A 591 33.73 -18.60 -42.34
C ASP A 591 33.78 -19.55 -41.12
N GLY A 592 32.73 -19.51 -40.28
CA GLY A 592 32.63 -20.29 -39.05
C GLY A 592 33.41 -19.71 -37.88
N ALA A 593 33.92 -18.48 -37.96
CA ALA A 593 34.53 -17.83 -36.81
C ALA A 593 33.42 -17.40 -35.82
N PRO A 594 33.64 -17.53 -34.49
CA PRO A 594 32.68 -17.05 -33.51
C PRO A 594 32.56 -15.54 -33.59
N VAL A 595 31.33 -15.05 -33.51
CA VAL A 595 30.99 -13.63 -33.54
C VAL A 595 30.67 -13.17 -32.13
N GLU A 596 31.45 -12.22 -31.63
CA GLU A 596 31.26 -11.64 -30.31
C GLU A 596 30.20 -10.54 -30.31
N TYR A 597 29.53 -10.37 -29.17
CA TYR A 597 28.65 -9.24 -28.91
C TYR A 597 29.46 -7.93 -28.90
N ASN A 598 29.05 -6.97 -29.72
CA ASN A 598 29.77 -5.70 -29.89
C ASN A 598 29.02 -4.48 -29.33
N GLY A 599 27.97 -4.70 -28.54
CA GLY A 599 27.20 -3.62 -27.92
C GLY A 599 27.61 -3.31 -26.47
N ASN A 600 26.86 -2.41 -25.83
CA ASN A 600 27.02 -2.12 -24.40
C ASN A 600 26.69 -3.37 -23.56
N SER A 601 27.56 -3.73 -22.62
CA SER A 601 27.32 -4.82 -21.68
C SER A 601 26.03 -4.68 -20.89
N THR A 602 25.48 -3.47 -20.72
CA THR A 602 24.12 -3.29 -20.19
C THR A 602 23.09 -3.41 -21.31
N PHE A 603 22.38 -4.54 -21.38
CA PHE A 603 21.37 -4.80 -22.42
C PHE A 603 19.98 -4.28 -22.05
N ARG A 604 19.60 -4.40 -20.77
CA ARG A 604 18.35 -3.87 -20.21
C ARG A 604 18.65 -3.26 -18.87
N ASP A 605 18.13 -2.05 -18.65
CA ASP A 605 18.33 -1.30 -17.43
C ASP A 605 17.03 -0.60 -16.97
N ASP A 606 16.37 -1.18 -15.96
CA ASP A 606 15.17 -0.61 -15.37
C ASP A 606 15.48 0.28 -14.14
N THR A 607 16.69 0.85 -14.04
CA THR A 607 17.13 1.61 -12.84
C THR A 607 16.24 2.80 -12.58
N GLN A 608 15.93 3.55 -13.63
CA GLN A 608 15.09 4.73 -13.51
C GLN A 608 13.73 4.38 -12.91
N ARG A 609 13.20 3.20 -13.22
CA ARG A 609 11.94 2.73 -12.64
C ARG A 609 12.08 2.48 -11.14
N LEU A 610 13.15 1.85 -10.67
CA LEU A 610 13.38 1.69 -9.23
C LEU A 610 13.57 3.04 -8.53
N ILE A 611 14.25 3.99 -9.18
CA ILE A 611 14.43 5.37 -8.69
C ILE A 611 13.07 6.06 -8.59
N ASP A 612 12.22 5.99 -9.60
CA ASP A 612 10.89 6.61 -9.58
C ASP A 612 10.06 6.08 -8.39
N VAL A 613 10.09 4.75 -8.17
CA VAL A 613 9.39 4.11 -7.05
C VAL A 613 9.97 4.56 -5.72
N LEU A 614 11.29 4.65 -5.61
CA LEU A 614 11.97 5.10 -4.40
C LEU A 614 11.65 6.57 -4.10
N MET A 615 11.65 7.43 -5.12
CA MET A 615 11.29 8.85 -4.99
C MET A 615 9.84 9.01 -4.56
N ALA A 616 8.94 8.19 -5.12
CA ALA A 616 7.54 8.17 -4.74
C ALA A 616 7.34 7.67 -3.29
N ALA A 617 8.04 6.60 -2.91
CA ALA A 617 8.04 6.08 -1.55
C ALA A 617 8.64 7.09 -0.56
N LYS A 618 9.71 7.80 -0.94
CA LYS A 618 10.31 8.89 -0.16
C LYS A 618 9.34 10.06 0.00
N ALA A 619 8.64 10.47 -1.06
CA ALA A 619 7.63 11.52 -0.99
C ALA A 619 6.50 11.16 0.00
N TRP A 620 6.12 9.89 0.04
CA TRP A 620 5.05 9.40 0.92
C TRP A 620 5.51 9.17 2.37
N TYR A 621 6.52 8.30 2.56
CA TYR A 621 6.99 7.84 3.88
C TYR A 621 8.08 8.73 4.50
N GLY A 622 8.69 9.62 3.73
CA GLY A 622 9.65 10.60 4.24
C GLY A 622 9.01 11.75 5.01
N ARG A 623 7.68 11.90 4.93
CA ARG A 623 6.93 12.95 5.62
C ARG A 623 6.37 12.45 6.95
N LYS A 624 6.37 13.33 7.94
CA LYS A 624 5.68 13.11 9.21
C LYS A 624 4.17 13.21 8.97
N ARG A 625 3.44 12.14 9.24
CA ARG A 625 1.96 12.11 9.15
C ARG A 625 1.38 11.85 10.54
N LEU A 626 0.27 12.53 10.86
CA LEU A 626 -0.40 12.40 12.16
C LEU A 626 -1.79 11.80 11.97
N LYS A 627 -2.20 10.93 12.89
CA LYS A 627 -3.59 10.53 13.04
C LYS A 627 -4.26 11.53 13.97
N VAL A 628 -5.35 12.11 13.50
CA VAL A 628 -6.10 13.14 14.21
C VAL A 628 -7.42 12.55 14.63
N GLU A 629 -7.68 12.56 15.95
CA GLU A 629 -9.00 12.31 16.52
C GLU A 629 -9.50 13.61 17.16
N ILE A 630 -10.56 14.19 16.60
CA ILE A 630 -11.17 15.42 17.11
C ILE A 630 -12.53 15.07 17.66
N ARG A 631 -12.75 15.36 18.94
CA ARG A 631 -14.06 15.27 19.56
C ARG A 631 -14.57 16.67 19.87
N ASN A 632 -15.64 17.06 19.20
CA ASN A 632 -16.38 18.28 19.47
C ASN A 632 -17.62 17.94 20.32
N ASP A 633 -17.83 18.64 21.43
CA ASP A 633 -19.01 18.51 22.30
C ASP A 633 -20.18 19.42 21.82
N VAL A 634 -20.07 19.97 20.61
CA VAL A 634 -21.14 20.70 19.91
C VAL A 634 -21.39 20.10 18.52
N LEU A 635 -22.66 20.06 18.09
CA LEU A 635 -23.10 19.64 16.75
C LEU A 635 -22.73 20.67 15.67
N GLN A 636 -21.43 20.94 15.51
CA GLN A 636 -20.90 21.83 14.49
C GLN A 636 -19.97 21.06 13.54
N PRO A 637 -20.27 21.05 12.23
CA PRO A 637 -19.40 20.41 11.26
C PRO A 637 -18.14 21.24 11.06
N GLN A 638 -16.99 20.70 11.49
CA GLN A 638 -15.67 21.32 11.32
C GLN A 638 -15.01 20.92 9.99
N ALA A 639 -15.23 19.67 9.57
CA ALA A 639 -14.68 19.09 8.35
C ALA A 639 -15.72 18.17 7.67
N ARG A 640 -15.50 17.87 6.39
CA ARG A 640 -16.30 16.91 5.60
C ARG A 640 -15.59 15.56 5.51
N ILE A 641 -16.36 14.52 5.21
CA ILE A 641 -15.79 13.20 4.91
C ILE A 641 -14.91 13.29 3.65
N ALA A 642 -13.80 12.56 3.63
CA ALA A 642 -12.77 12.60 2.59
C ALA A 642 -12.09 13.96 2.37
N GLN A 643 -12.23 14.91 3.31
CA GLN A 643 -11.52 16.19 3.28
C GLN A 643 -10.12 16.05 3.88
N MET A 644 -9.10 16.65 3.26
CA MET A 644 -7.74 16.69 3.81
C MET A 644 -7.63 17.74 4.91
N LEU A 645 -7.14 17.35 6.09
CA LEU A 645 -6.71 18.28 7.13
C LEU A 645 -5.26 18.68 6.86
N GLU A 646 -5.05 19.94 6.53
CA GLU A 646 -3.72 20.49 6.21
C GLU A 646 -3.05 21.05 7.46
N HIS A 647 -3.78 21.83 8.26
CA HIS A 647 -3.34 22.33 9.57
C HIS A 647 -4.41 22.10 10.66
N VAL A 648 -3.96 21.76 11.86
CA VAL A 648 -4.79 21.67 13.07
C VAL A 648 -4.14 22.51 14.17
N ASP A 649 -4.74 23.66 14.45
CA ASP A 649 -4.21 24.63 15.40
C ASP A 649 -4.88 24.42 16.76
N ILE A 650 -4.19 23.73 17.67
CA ILE A 650 -4.65 23.51 19.05
C ILE A 650 -4.08 24.58 19.98
N THR A 651 -2.84 24.99 19.74
CA THR A 651 -2.06 26.00 20.47
C THR A 651 -1.45 27.00 19.48
N THR A 652 -0.45 27.78 19.88
CA THR A 652 0.39 28.55 18.95
C THR A 652 1.22 27.66 18.01
N ASP A 653 1.30 26.36 18.30
CA ASP A 653 1.99 25.41 17.45
C ASP A 653 1.03 24.91 16.36
N HIS A 654 1.52 24.97 15.12
CA HIS A 654 0.81 24.53 13.94
C HIS A 654 1.24 23.10 13.61
N ASP A 655 0.40 22.12 13.91
CA ASP A 655 0.61 20.75 13.45
C ASP A 655 0.02 20.59 12.03
N ALA A 656 0.82 20.02 11.13
CA ALA A 656 0.41 19.72 9.76
C ALA A 656 0.16 18.21 9.61
N PRO A 657 -1.05 17.70 9.91
CA PRO A 657 -1.28 16.26 9.96
C PRO A 657 -1.20 15.59 8.57
N GLY A 658 -1.53 16.32 7.50
CA GLY A 658 -1.51 15.81 6.13
C GLY A 658 -2.34 14.54 5.97
N SER A 659 -3.54 14.52 6.57
CA SER A 659 -4.38 13.34 6.72
C SER A 659 -5.82 13.60 6.30
N VAL A 660 -6.45 12.62 5.64
CA VAL A 660 -7.84 12.72 5.19
C VAL A 660 -8.81 12.26 6.27
N VAL A 661 -9.92 12.98 6.45
CA VAL A 661 -11.03 12.58 7.34
C VAL A 661 -11.67 11.32 6.78
N THR A 662 -11.47 10.18 7.44
CA THR A 662 -11.94 8.87 7.00
C THR A 662 -13.21 8.41 7.72
N SER A 663 -13.53 8.99 8.88
CA SER A 663 -14.80 8.78 9.58
C SER A 663 -15.27 10.04 10.32
N ILE A 664 -16.58 10.27 10.29
CA ILE A 664 -17.27 11.28 11.10
C ILE A 664 -18.41 10.58 11.83
N LYS A 665 -18.27 10.42 13.14
CA LYS A 665 -19.31 9.87 14.02
C LYS A 665 -20.02 10.98 14.76
N THR A 666 -21.33 11.06 14.64
CA THR A 666 -22.19 11.96 15.39
C THR A 666 -23.00 11.19 16.41
N ASP A 667 -23.00 11.66 17.65
CA ASP A 667 -23.96 11.28 18.69
C ASP A 667 -24.91 12.47 18.90
N TYR A 668 -26.15 12.30 18.45
CA TYR A 668 -27.14 13.37 18.46
C TYR A 668 -27.73 13.61 19.86
N ARG A 669 -27.61 12.64 20.78
CA ARG A 669 -28.11 12.79 22.15
C ARG A 669 -27.15 13.56 23.04
N SER A 670 -25.86 13.26 22.91
CA SER A 670 -24.83 14.00 23.65
C SER A 670 -24.36 15.24 22.92
N SER A 671 -24.90 15.53 21.73
CA SER A 671 -24.50 16.63 20.85
C SER A 671 -23.01 16.58 20.48
N ARG A 672 -22.44 15.37 20.36
CA ARG A 672 -21.01 15.15 20.12
C ARG A 672 -20.74 14.77 18.67
N VAL A 673 -19.65 15.30 18.12
CA VAL A 673 -19.13 14.90 16.81
C VAL A 673 -17.68 14.45 16.98
N HIS A 674 -17.35 13.30 16.40
CA HIS A 674 -16.04 12.69 16.45
C HIS A 674 -15.49 12.52 15.04
N TYR A 675 -14.42 13.23 14.72
CA TYR A 675 -13.69 13.12 13.47
C TYR A 675 -12.49 12.21 13.67
N ARG A 676 -12.27 11.29 12.73
CA ARG A 676 -11.07 10.46 12.68
C ARG A 676 -10.43 10.56 11.31
N THR A 677 -9.13 10.81 11.29
CA THR A 677 -8.30 10.65 10.10
C THR A 677 -7.54 9.34 10.14
N ASP A 678 -7.20 8.81 8.97
CA ASP A 678 -6.41 7.59 8.86
C ASP A 678 -5.51 7.66 7.62
N HIS A 679 -4.42 6.90 7.65
CA HIS A 679 -3.46 6.78 6.57
C HIS A 679 -3.44 5.34 6.07
N VAL A 680 -3.15 5.14 4.80
CA VAL A 680 -3.01 3.80 4.23
C VAL A 680 -1.63 3.65 3.62
N GLU A 681 -1.04 2.47 3.77
CA GLU A 681 0.21 2.13 3.11
C GLU A 681 0.00 2.09 1.60
N LEU A 682 0.83 2.81 0.87
CA LEU A 682 0.78 2.80 -0.59
C LEU A 682 1.35 1.48 -1.10
N ASP A 683 0.62 0.87 -2.03
CA ASP A 683 1.01 -0.34 -2.72
C ASP A 683 1.60 0.05 -4.08
N PHE A 684 2.91 0.29 -4.08
CA PHE A 684 3.65 0.72 -5.27
C PHE A 684 3.64 -0.32 -6.38
N GLU A 685 3.60 -1.61 -6.05
CA GLU A 685 3.52 -2.67 -7.05
C GLU A 685 2.21 -2.54 -7.84
N ASN A 686 1.09 -2.41 -7.12
CA ASN A 686 -0.21 -2.18 -7.75
C ASN A 686 -0.26 -0.86 -8.52
N ILE A 687 0.45 0.19 -8.11
CA ILE A 687 0.48 1.46 -8.88
C ILE A 687 1.30 1.30 -10.17
N LEU A 688 2.45 0.61 -10.10
CA LEU A 688 3.37 0.42 -11.24
C LEU A 688 2.81 -0.47 -12.34
N GLN A 689 2.09 -1.53 -11.99
CA GLN A 689 1.43 -2.43 -12.96
C GLN A 689 0.45 -1.68 -13.89
N LEU A 690 0.08 -0.45 -13.55
CA LEU A 690 -0.97 0.32 -14.21
C LEU A 690 -0.44 1.32 -15.25
N GLY A 691 0.87 1.57 -15.27
CA GLY A 691 1.54 2.42 -16.26
C GLY A 691 1.64 1.82 -17.67
N GLY A 692 1.01 0.67 -17.93
CA GLY A 692 0.83 0.10 -19.29
C GLY A 692 2.12 -0.35 -20.00
N ARG A 693 3.30 -0.21 -19.39
CA ARG A 693 4.60 -0.51 -20.01
C ARG A 693 5.15 -1.89 -19.67
N SER A 694 4.55 -2.61 -18.72
CA SER A 694 5.03 -3.94 -18.33
C SER A 694 4.25 -5.03 -19.05
N GLY A 695 4.90 -5.68 -20.02
CA GLY A 695 4.46 -6.98 -20.55
C GLY A 695 4.70 -8.14 -19.58
N SER A 696 4.95 -7.87 -18.28
CA SER A 696 5.14 -8.93 -17.30
C SER A 696 3.79 -9.52 -16.89
N THR A 697 3.69 -10.84 -17.00
CA THR A 697 2.49 -11.66 -16.78
C THR A 697 2.18 -11.92 -15.30
N HIS A 698 2.92 -11.33 -14.37
CA HIS A 698 2.69 -11.48 -12.94
C HIS A 698 1.72 -10.44 -12.41
N LEU A 699 0.44 -10.60 -12.76
CA LEU A 699 -0.63 -9.94 -12.02
C LEU A 699 -0.86 -10.69 -10.69
N PRO A 700 -1.04 -9.99 -9.56
CA PRO A 700 -1.51 -10.60 -8.33
C PRO A 700 -2.87 -11.20 -8.65
N ASN A 701 -2.92 -12.53 -8.59
CA ASN A 701 -4.10 -13.29 -8.95
C ASN A 701 -5.25 -12.83 -8.04
N LEU A 702 -6.13 -11.94 -8.53
CA LEU A 702 -7.26 -11.38 -7.78
C LEU A 702 -8.14 -12.51 -7.21
N LYS A 703 -8.12 -13.71 -7.81
CA LYS A 703 -8.77 -14.91 -7.27
C LYS A 703 -8.14 -15.38 -5.96
N VAL A 704 -6.84 -15.22 -5.75
CA VAL A 704 -6.15 -15.56 -4.49
C VAL A 704 -6.52 -14.55 -3.39
N THR A 705 -6.54 -13.25 -3.72
CA THR A 705 -6.96 -12.20 -2.77
C THR A 705 -8.46 -12.34 -2.42
N ALA A 706 -9.32 -12.56 -3.42
CA ALA A 706 -10.74 -12.82 -3.22
C ALA A 706 -11.00 -14.14 -2.44
N ARG A 707 -10.20 -15.20 -2.67
CA ARG A 707 -10.24 -16.41 -1.84
C ARG A 707 -9.83 -16.14 -0.40
N ARG A 708 -8.77 -15.36 -0.16
CA ARG A 708 -8.35 -14.95 1.19
C ARG A 708 -9.43 -14.14 1.90
N ILE A 709 -10.09 -13.20 1.21
CA ILE A 709 -11.22 -12.43 1.77
C ILE A 709 -12.39 -13.35 2.10
N ASN A 710 -12.81 -14.21 1.17
CA ASN A 710 -13.88 -15.19 1.42
C ASN A 710 -13.56 -16.16 2.56
N ASP A 711 -12.30 -16.56 2.73
CA ASP A 711 -11.88 -17.41 3.85
C ASP A 711 -11.89 -16.65 5.19
N ILE A 712 -11.55 -15.37 5.19
CA ILE A 712 -11.69 -14.50 6.37
C ILE A 712 -13.17 -14.35 6.75
N ASP A 713 -14.05 -14.08 5.78
CA ASP A 713 -15.49 -13.95 6.02
C ASP A 713 -16.11 -15.27 6.52
N LYS A 714 -15.69 -16.42 5.97
CA LYS A 714 -16.08 -17.73 6.48
C LYS A 714 -15.61 -17.98 7.91
N ARG A 715 -14.37 -17.61 8.24
CA ARG A 715 -13.82 -17.71 9.60
C ARG A 715 -14.58 -16.80 10.58
N LEU A 716 -14.94 -15.60 10.14
CA LEU A 716 -15.71 -14.65 10.95
C LEU A 716 -17.14 -15.17 11.20
N ALA A 717 -17.79 -15.71 10.16
CA ALA A 717 -19.11 -16.32 10.26
C ALA A 717 -19.10 -17.57 11.16
N ALA A 718 -18.07 -18.42 11.05
CA ALA A 718 -17.88 -19.58 11.93
C ALA A 718 -17.67 -19.16 13.39
N THR A 719 -16.85 -18.13 13.63
CA THR A 719 -16.61 -17.57 14.97
C THR A 719 -17.90 -17.01 15.57
N LYS A 720 -18.71 -16.31 14.78
CA LYS A 720 -20.01 -15.80 15.21
C LYS A 720 -20.98 -16.93 15.55
N ALA A 721 -21.06 -17.96 14.72
CA ALA A 721 -21.86 -19.15 14.99
C ALA A 721 -21.40 -19.89 16.27
N ASP A 722 -20.10 -19.92 16.55
CA ASP A 722 -19.56 -20.49 17.79
C ASP A 722 -19.86 -19.63 19.03
N ILE A 723 -19.88 -18.30 18.89
CA ILE A 723 -20.31 -17.38 19.95
C ILE A 723 -21.80 -17.60 20.24
N ASP A 724 -22.64 -17.72 19.22
CA ASP A 724 -24.09 -17.90 19.36
C ASP A 724 -24.46 -19.30 19.91
N LYS A 725 -23.58 -20.30 19.77
CA LYS A 725 -23.74 -21.64 20.36
C LYS A 725 -23.31 -21.71 21.83
N ARG A 726 -22.64 -20.69 22.37
CA ARG A 726 -22.33 -20.68 23.81
C ARG A 726 -23.64 -20.52 24.58
N PRO A 727 -24.00 -21.46 25.47
CA PRO A 727 -25.24 -21.38 26.21
C PRO A 727 -25.28 -20.08 27.02
N VAL A 728 -26.40 -19.37 26.92
CA VAL A 728 -26.77 -18.24 27.77
C VAL A 728 -26.48 -18.64 29.22
N ARG A 729 -25.69 -17.82 29.94
CA ARG A 729 -25.36 -18.01 31.35
C ARG A 729 -26.64 -18.36 32.13
N GLN A 730 -26.76 -19.63 32.53
CA GLN A 730 -27.70 -20.03 33.56
C GLN A 730 -27.25 -19.44 34.90
N SER A 731 -28.23 -19.24 35.79
CA SER A 731 -28.15 -18.63 37.12
C SER A 731 -26.86 -18.94 37.90
N PRO A 732 -26.38 -18.01 38.73
CA PRO A 732 -25.10 -18.16 39.43
C PRO A 732 -25.09 -19.41 40.33
N PRO A 733 -23.96 -20.13 40.41
CA PRO A 733 -23.79 -21.24 41.35
C PRO A 733 -23.79 -20.73 42.80
N PRO A 734 -24.08 -21.59 43.80
CA PRO A 734 -24.02 -21.22 45.21
C PRO A 734 -22.62 -20.69 45.58
N PRO A 735 -22.53 -19.79 46.58
CA PRO A 735 -21.29 -19.11 46.93
C PRO A 735 -20.18 -20.09 47.31
N PRO A 736 -18.92 -19.81 46.92
CA PRO A 736 -17.78 -20.67 47.25
C PRO A 736 -17.49 -20.65 48.76
N PRO A 737 -16.87 -21.71 49.30
CA PRO A 737 -16.46 -21.75 50.71
C PRO A 737 -15.41 -20.66 50.99
N ALA A 738 -15.45 -20.11 52.21
CA ALA A 738 -14.65 -18.99 52.68
C ALA A 738 -13.14 -19.14 52.37
N GLY A 739 -12.57 -18.15 51.65
CA GLY A 739 -11.14 -18.10 51.31
C GLY A 739 -10.79 -17.49 49.94
N ALA A 740 -11.67 -16.66 49.33
CA ALA A 740 -11.38 -16.06 48.04
C ALA A 740 -10.24 -15.01 48.12
N PRO A 741 -9.37 -14.91 47.09
CA PRO A 741 -8.27 -13.95 47.06
C PRO A 741 -8.79 -12.50 47.03
N VAL A 742 -8.32 -11.70 47.99
CA VAL A 742 -8.63 -10.27 48.09
C VAL A 742 -8.00 -9.50 46.95
N ARG A 743 -8.77 -8.64 46.27
CA ARG A 743 -8.25 -7.83 45.16
C ARG A 743 -8.28 -6.33 45.39
N ARG A 744 -9.07 -5.86 46.36
CA ARG A 744 -9.30 -4.42 46.56
C ARG A 744 -9.36 -4.11 48.05
N ALA A 745 -8.70 -3.04 48.45
CA ALA A 745 -8.83 -2.45 49.78
C ALA A 745 -9.42 -1.04 49.65
N LYS A 746 -10.42 -0.72 50.47
CA LYS A 746 -11.06 0.60 50.52
C LYS A 746 -10.87 1.20 51.91
N VAL A 747 -10.34 2.41 51.97
CA VAL A 747 -10.16 3.16 53.21
C VAL A 747 -11.52 3.49 53.84
N THR A 748 -11.63 3.36 55.16
CA THR A 748 -12.90 3.54 55.88
C THR A 748 -13.22 5.00 56.17
N GLU A 749 -12.24 5.89 56.09
CA GLU A 749 -12.37 7.33 56.36
C GLU A 749 -11.29 8.15 55.62
N ALA A 750 -11.48 9.46 55.55
CA ALA A 750 -10.47 10.37 54.99
C ALA A 750 -9.29 10.51 55.97
N ALA A 751 -8.07 10.19 55.55
CA ALA A 751 -6.88 10.36 56.37
C ALA A 751 -6.44 11.82 56.41
N GLY A 752 -6.24 12.37 57.61
CA GLY A 752 -5.47 13.60 57.80
C GLY A 752 -3.96 13.33 57.70
N THR A 753 -3.16 14.39 57.56
CA THR A 753 -1.69 14.30 57.53
C THR A 753 -1.15 13.54 58.75
N GLY A 754 -0.39 12.46 58.51
CA GLY A 754 0.22 11.65 59.59
C GLY A 754 -0.77 10.74 60.33
N ALA A 755 -1.99 10.58 59.83
CA ALA A 755 -2.96 9.65 60.38
C ALA A 755 -2.70 8.22 59.90
N THR A 756 -2.98 7.28 60.79
CA THR A 756 -3.09 5.86 60.49
C THR A 756 -4.56 5.53 60.27
N ILE A 757 -4.91 4.98 59.11
CA ILE A 757 -6.30 4.64 58.76
C ILE A 757 -6.43 3.16 58.43
N THR A 758 -7.62 2.60 58.65
CA THR A 758 -7.93 1.20 58.35
C THR A 758 -8.57 1.10 56.97
N ALA A 759 -8.18 0.09 56.18
CA ALA A 759 -8.83 -0.22 54.90
C ALA A 759 -9.50 -1.60 54.94
N ASN A 760 -10.78 -1.63 54.58
CA ASN A 760 -11.57 -2.86 54.50
C ASN A 760 -11.27 -3.59 53.18
N LEU A 761 -11.24 -4.92 53.25
CA LEU A 761 -10.87 -5.79 52.14
C LEU A 761 -12.11 -6.30 51.41
N TYR A 762 -12.04 -6.33 50.08
CA TYR A 762 -13.11 -6.77 49.19
C TYR A 762 -12.67 -7.95 48.33
N ASP A 763 -13.57 -8.91 48.16
CA ASP A 763 -13.37 -10.08 47.30
C ASP A 763 -13.48 -9.74 45.79
N LEU A 764 -13.32 -10.76 44.95
CA LEU A 764 -13.39 -10.67 43.49
C LEU A 764 -14.75 -10.15 42.99
N GLU A 765 -15.79 -10.39 43.75
CA GLU A 765 -17.18 -10.04 43.46
C GLU A 765 -17.56 -8.66 44.03
N GLY A 766 -16.65 -8.00 44.76
CA GLY A 766 -16.85 -6.67 45.32
C GLY A 766 -17.60 -6.66 46.65
N ASN A 767 -17.70 -7.80 47.33
CA ASN A 767 -18.29 -7.89 48.67
C ASN A 767 -17.23 -7.62 49.73
N GLU A 768 -17.64 -6.93 50.78
CA GLU A 768 -16.76 -6.65 51.92
C GLU A 768 -16.56 -7.92 52.76
N ILE A 769 -15.31 -8.35 52.90
CA ILE A 769 -14.96 -9.57 53.64
C ILE A 769 -14.97 -9.25 55.13
N THR A 770 -16.14 -9.42 55.76
CA THR A 770 -16.38 -9.02 57.16
C THR A 770 -16.22 -10.15 58.18
N THR A 771 -15.90 -11.38 57.77
CA THR A 771 -15.78 -12.51 58.69
C THR A 771 -14.56 -13.39 58.42
N GLY A 772 -13.76 -13.63 59.48
CA GLY A 772 -12.60 -14.54 59.48
C GLY A 772 -11.26 -13.84 59.24
N THR A 773 -10.54 -13.52 60.32
CA THR A 773 -9.15 -12.99 60.35
C THR A 773 -8.82 -11.71 59.59
N GLY A 774 -9.72 -11.17 58.77
CA GLY A 774 -9.57 -9.88 58.08
C GLY A 774 -9.83 -8.70 59.01
N SER A 775 -8.97 -8.47 60.00
CA SER A 775 -8.77 -7.11 60.48
C SER A 775 -8.30 -6.28 59.28
N GLY A 776 -9.02 -5.20 58.95
CA GLY A 776 -8.65 -4.32 57.84
C GLY A 776 -7.16 -3.96 57.91
N ILE A 777 -6.53 -3.80 56.75
CA ILE A 777 -5.10 -3.48 56.72
C ILE A 777 -4.90 -2.06 57.22
N THR A 778 -3.93 -1.89 58.11
CA THR A 778 -3.54 -0.57 58.62
C THR A 778 -2.61 0.09 57.61
N VAL A 779 -3.02 1.25 57.10
CA VAL A 779 -2.28 2.03 56.11
C VAL A 779 -1.82 3.33 56.76
N ASN A 780 -0.52 3.60 56.69
CA ASN A 780 0.09 4.84 57.17
C ASN A 780 0.19 5.84 56.02
N CYS A 781 -0.41 7.02 56.20
CA CYS A 781 -0.44 8.07 55.20
C CYS A 781 0.55 9.19 55.58
N SER A 782 1.71 9.25 54.94
CA SER A 782 2.70 10.33 55.13
C SER A 782 2.64 11.31 53.96
N LEU A 783 2.55 12.61 54.24
CA LEU A 783 2.72 13.67 53.24
C LEU A 783 4.20 13.88 52.98
N ILE A 784 4.61 13.76 51.71
CA ILE A 784 5.98 14.12 51.30
C ILE A 784 5.87 15.40 50.47
N GLY A 785 6.11 16.55 51.11
CA GLY A 785 6.41 17.81 50.41
C GLY A 785 5.23 18.70 49.97
N GLY A 786 3.99 18.43 50.41
CA GLY A 786 2.82 19.23 50.01
C GLY A 786 1.79 19.46 51.13
N THR A 787 0.82 20.34 50.89
CA THR A 787 -0.33 20.60 51.78
C THR A 787 -1.65 20.03 51.25
N ASP A 788 -1.63 19.47 50.04
CA ASP A 788 -2.81 18.86 49.40
C ASP A 788 -2.76 17.33 49.58
N LEU A 789 -3.94 16.72 49.74
CA LEU A 789 -4.09 15.28 49.96
C LEU A 789 -3.62 14.46 48.75
N SER A 790 -3.48 15.05 47.56
CA SER A 790 -2.90 14.41 46.38
C SER A 790 -1.43 14.01 46.54
N ASP A 791 -0.73 14.56 47.54
CA ASP A 791 0.71 14.38 47.75
C ASP A 791 1.02 13.34 48.85
N VAL A 792 0.01 12.56 49.25
CA VAL A 792 0.13 11.50 50.26
C VAL A 792 0.67 10.22 49.61
N SER A 793 1.75 9.66 50.17
CA SER A 793 2.25 8.33 49.79
C SER A 793 1.86 7.32 50.87
N PRO A 794 0.86 6.46 50.63
CA PRO A 794 0.45 5.46 51.61
C PRO A 794 1.43 4.28 51.64
N THR A 795 1.75 3.84 52.85
CA THR A 795 2.62 2.69 53.11
C THR A 795 1.91 1.72 54.04
N LEU A 796 2.19 0.42 53.90
CA LEU A 796 1.80 -0.55 54.93
C LEU A 796 2.65 -0.33 56.18
N GLU A 797 2.17 -0.77 57.35
CA GLU A 797 2.92 -0.70 58.61
C GLU A 797 4.32 -1.34 58.53
N ALA A 798 4.51 -2.31 57.63
CA ALA A 798 5.80 -2.94 57.33
C ALA A 798 6.76 -2.10 56.46
N GLY A 799 6.38 -0.89 56.04
CA GLY A 799 7.20 0.04 55.24
C GLY A 799 7.14 -0.14 53.72
N SER A 800 6.37 -1.10 53.22
CA SER A 800 6.18 -1.30 51.78
C SER A 800 5.30 -0.21 51.16
N ILE A 801 5.74 0.38 50.05
CA ILE A 801 5.00 1.37 49.26
C ILE A 801 3.91 0.64 48.47
N ILE A 802 2.68 1.15 48.51
CA ILE A 802 1.54 0.57 47.79
C ILE A 802 1.19 1.46 46.60
N PHE A 803 0.87 0.87 45.45
CA PHE A 803 0.37 1.63 44.30
C PHE A 803 -1.10 1.97 44.49
N VAL A 804 -1.43 3.26 44.39
CA VAL A 804 -2.78 3.75 44.65
C VAL A 804 -3.31 4.52 43.47
N ALA A 805 -4.50 4.14 43.01
CA ALA A 805 -5.25 4.90 42.02
C ALA A 805 -6.20 5.86 42.75
N GLN A 806 -6.05 7.15 42.48
CA GLN A 806 -6.97 8.18 42.98
C GLN A 806 -8.13 8.34 41.98
N LEU A 807 -9.36 8.24 42.47
CA LEU A 807 -10.56 8.60 41.71
C LEU A 807 -11.25 9.75 42.45
N LYS A 808 -11.25 10.93 41.85
CA LYS A 808 -12.11 12.04 42.28
C LYS A 808 -13.52 11.77 41.78
N ASN A 809 -14.49 11.75 42.69
CA ASN A 809 -15.89 11.73 42.31
C ASN A 809 -16.35 13.15 41.92
N ASP A 810 -17.57 13.26 41.40
CA ASP A 810 -18.14 14.52 40.90
C ASP A 810 -18.37 15.57 42.02
N THR A 811 -18.23 15.20 43.30
CA THR A 811 -18.31 16.11 44.44
C THR A 811 -16.95 16.68 44.87
N GLY A 812 -15.85 16.25 44.25
CA GLY A 812 -14.49 16.68 44.58
C GLY A 812 -13.81 15.86 45.67
N ASP A 813 -14.48 14.84 46.21
CA ASP A 813 -13.92 13.95 47.21
C ASP A 813 -13.03 12.89 46.54
N ALA A 814 -11.78 12.81 46.99
CA ALA A 814 -10.83 11.82 46.49
C ALA A 814 -11.03 10.47 47.21
N THR A 815 -11.41 9.44 46.47
CA THR A 815 -11.42 8.05 46.98
C THR A 815 -10.18 7.32 46.47
N TRP A 816 -9.48 6.64 47.37
CA TRP A 816 -8.26 5.90 47.07
C TRP A 816 -8.55 4.41 46.94
N TYR A 817 -7.96 3.78 45.91
CA TYR A 817 -7.96 2.33 45.74
C TYR A 817 -6.52 1.83 45.75
N CYS A 818 -6.15 1.01 46.73
CA CYS A 818 -4.90 0.26 46.69
C CYS A 818 -5.07 -0.92 45.75
N VAL A 819 -4.17 -1.03 44.77
CA VAL A 819 -4.07 -2.19 43.89
C VAL A 819 -2.70 -2.80 44.13
N ASP A 820 -2.63 -3.73 45.08
CA ASP A 820 -1.47 -4.60 45.17
C ASP A 820 -1.92 -6.05 45.32
N LEU A 821 -1.20 -6.94 44.63
CA LEU A 821 -1.50 -8.36 44.57
C LEU A 821 -1.00 -9.01 45.86
N PHE A 822 -1.89 -9.22 46.83
CA PHE A 822 -1.62 -10.08 47.99
C PHE A 822 -1.46 -11.54 47.52
N GLY A 823 -0.29 -11.88 47.00
CA GLY A 823 0.08 -13.24 46.62
C GLY A 823 0.54 -14.05 47.83
N GLU A 824 0.20 -15.34 47.83
CA GLU A 824 0.59 -16.30 48.86
C GLU A 824 2.10 -16.28 49.14
N GLY A 825 2.48 -16.10 50.40
CA GLY A 825 3.77 -16.54 50.90
C GLY A 825 3.84 -18.06 50.86
N GLY A 826 4.30 -18.61 49.75
CA GLY A 826 4.73 -20.01 49.62
C GLY A 826 6.25 -20.06 49.54
N GLY A 827 6.90 -20.62 50.57
CA GLY A 827 8.35 -20.71 50.66
C GLY A 827 9.00 -21.52 49.54
N GLY A 828 10.16 -21.03 49.09
CA GLY A 828 11.04 -21.73 48.16
C GLY A 828 12.05 -20.73 47.60
N GLY A 829 13.28 -20.75 48.12
CA GLY A 829 14.30 -19.78 47.77
C GLY A 829 14.71 -19.86 46.30
N ASP A 830 14.94 -18.70 45.70
CA ASP A 830 16.19 -18.46 45.00
C ASP A 830 16.42 -16.96 44.79
N THR A 831 17.69 -16.60 44.86
CA THR A 831 18.27 -15.27 44.71
C THR A 831 18.01 -14.67 43.33
N THR A 832 17.57 -13.41 43.24
CA THR A 832 18.18 -12.43 42.32
C THR A 832 17.71 -10.97 42.56
N THR A 833 18.73 -10.11 42.59
CA THR A 833 18.81 -8.64 42.56
C THR A 833 17.76 -7.90 41.73
N TRP A 834 17.22 -6.81 42.31
CA TRP A 834 16.68 -5.67 41.55
C TRP A 834 17.62 -4.47 41.70
N ALA A 835 17.99 -3.90 40.56
CA ALA A 835 18.83 -2.72 40.45
C ALA A 835 18.03 -1.46 40.81
N GLU A 836 18.63 -0.64 41.66
CA GLU A 836 18.21 0.71 42.00
C GLU A 836 18.55 1.64 40.82
N VAL A 837 17.56 2.22 40.15
CA VAL A 837 17.74 3.34 39.23
C VAL A 837 17.26 4.60 39.92
N THR A 838 18.20 5.29 40.55
CA THR A 838 18.01 6.61 41.13
C THR A 838 18.13 7.65 40.02
N THR A 839 17.02 8.25 39.59
CA THR A 839 17.07 9.54 38.87
C THR A 839 16.55 10.63 39.78
N GLN A 840 17.49 11.32 40.41
CA GLN A 840 17.31 12.58 41.10
C GLN A 840 17.29 13.69 40.02
N LEU A 841 16.17 14.40 39.88
CA LEU A 841 16.05 15.60 39.05
C LEU A 841 15.82 16.78 39.99
N ASP A 842 16.91 17.46 40.35
CA ASP A 842 16.89 18.75 41.03
C ASP A 842 16.46 19.84 40.03
N TYR A 843 15.38 20.54 40.33
CA TYR A 843 15.00 21.78 39.67
C TYR A 843 15.27 22.97 40.59
N THR A 844 16.35 23.72 40.31
CA THR A 844 16.52 25.09 40.82
C THR A 844 17.09 26.04 39.78
N THR A 845 16.19 26.89 39.26
CA THR A 845 16.34 28.27 38.72
C THR A 845 17.08 28.55 37.40
N PRO A 846 16.68 29.63 36.67
CA PRO A 846 16.95 29.84 35.25
C PRO A 846 18.11 30.83 34.99
N GLN A 847 18.85 30.66 33.88
CA GLN A 847 19.22 31.76 32.98
C GLN A 847 20.06 31.32 31.76
N THR A 848 19.86 32.10 30.68
CA THR A 848 20.79 32.46 29.59
C THR A 848 21.06 31.49 28.43
N ALA A 849 20.81 32.05 27.25
CA ALA A 849 21.08 31.58 25.90
C ALA A 849 22.39 30.81 25.72
N LEU A 850 22.31 29.66 25.06
CA LEU A 850 23.46 28.96 24.49
C LEU A 850 23.60 29.38 23.02
N GLY A 851 24.61 30.22 22.74
CA GLY A 851 25.14 30.44 21.39
C GLY A 851 26.39 29.58 21.22
N VAL A 852 26.45 28.75 20.17
CA VAL A 852 27.63 27.95 19.83
C VAL A 852 28.55 28.80 18.94
N LYS A 853 29.80 29.01 19.37
CA LYS A 853 30.89 29.53 18.51
C LYS A 853 31.86 28.40 18.20
N LEU A 854 32.21 28.23 16.92
CA LEU A 854 33.31 27.38 16.50
C LEU A 854 34.58 28.24 16.42
N LEU A 855 35.65 27.79 17.09
CA LEU A 855 36.99 28.37 17.03
C LEU A 855 37.85 27.51 16.11
N ASP A 856 38.76 28.13 15.37
CA ASP A 856 39.81 27.38 14.67
C ASP A 856 40.91 26.91 15.64
N SER A 857 41.86 26.13 15.12
CA SER A 857 42.96 25.55 15.90
C SER A 857 43.94 26.57 16.50
N SER A 858 43.74 27.87 16.29
CA SER A 858 44.51 28.96 16.91
C SER A 858 43.72 29.79 17.93
N GLY A 859 42.43 29.49 18.13
CA GLY A 859 41.60 30.09 19.19
C GLY A 859 41.09 31.51 18.91
N THR A 860 41.12 31.98 17.65
CA THR A 860 40.62 33.31 17.28
C THR A 860 39.30 33.20 16.51
N ALA A 861 38.31 34.04 16.83
CA ALA A 861 37.03 34.07 16.13
C ALA A 861 37.14 34.89 14.83
N GLN A 862 36.74 34.32 13.69
CA GLN A 862 36.50 35.07 12.46
C GLN A 862 35.00 35.19 12.19
N ASP A 863 34.55 36.41 11.87
CA ASP A 863 33.26 36.65 11.24
C ASP A 863 33.42 36.41 9.72
N PRO A 864 32.57 35.62 9.05
CA PRO A 864 32.71 35.41 7.62
C PRO A 864 32.11 36.57 6.83
N GLU A 865 32.98 37.33 6.15
CA GLU A 865 32.60 38.22 5.06
C GLU A 865 32.56 37.38 3.76
N ILE A 866 31.38 37.14 3.20
CA ILE A 866 31.21 36.42 1.92
C ILE A 866 31.21 37.46 0.79
N THR A 867 32.29 37.48 0.01
CA THR A 867 32.38 38.22 -1.26
C THR A 867 31.94 37.32 -2.41
N ILE A 868 30.90 37.70 -3.15
CA ILE A 868 30.46 37.00 -4.37
C ILE A 868 31.07 37.73 -5.58
N ASP A 869 31.92 37.04 -6.33
CA ASP A 869 32.52 37.54 -7.56
C ASP A 869 31.68 37.16 -8.80
N LYS A 870 31.51 38.15 -9.67
CA LYS A 870 30.99 38.19 -11.06
C LYS A 870 30.33 36.94 -11.67
N VAL A 871 29.03 37.07 -11.98
CA VAL A 871 28.34 36.32 -13.05
C VAL A 871 28.15 37.23 -14.26
N THR A 872 28.51 36.72 -15.43
CA THR A 872 28.50 37.37 -16.74
C THR A 872 27.11 37.63 -17.30
N ASN A 873 26.95 38.76 -17.99
CA ASN A 873 25.74 39.24 -18.64
C ASN A 873 25.31 38.37 -19.84
N GLU A 874 24.11 37.77 -19.79
CA GLU A 874 23.26 37.55 -20.96
C GLU A 874 21.77 37.78 -20.60
N PRO A 875 20.94 38.34 -21.52
CA PRO A 875 19.57 38.73 -21.19
C PRO A 875 18.56 37.64 -21.57
N GLY A 876 17.93 37.02 -20.57
CA GLY A 876 16.85 36.05 -20.77
C GLY A 876 15.93 35.88 -19.56
N THR A 877 14.71 36.43 -19.68
CA THR A 877 13.44 36.04 -19.01
C THR A 877 13.33 36.01 -17.46
N VAL A 878 12.40 36.82 -16.95
CA VAL A 878 12.04 37.10 -15.54
C VAL A 878 11.33 35.92 -14.80
N GLN A 879 11.51 34.67 -15.23
CA GLN A 879 10.79 33.52 -14.65
C GLN A 879 11.57 32.78 -13.54
N ASP A 880 12.89 32.98 -13.40
CA ASP A 880 13.73 32.13 -12.53
C ASP A 880 13.92 32.62 -11.08
N LEU A 881 13.44 33.81 -10.71
CA LEU A 881 13.61 34.34 -9.36
C LEU A 881 12.57 33.86 -8.33
N ARG A 882 11.54 33.10 -8.73
CA ARG A 882 10.53 32.55 -7.80
C ARG A 882 10.93 31.24 -7.13
N ASN A 883 11.94 30.54 -7.65
CA ASN A 883 12.27 29.17 -7.22
C ASN A 883 13.43 29.09 -6.20
N TRP A 884 13.94 30.22 -5.70
CA TRP A 884 15.17 30.25 -4.89
C TRP A 884 15.04 30.88 -3.49
N MET A 885 13.86 30.83 -2.87
CA MET A 885 13.71 31.22 -1.46
C MET A 885 12.70 30.37 -0.69
N PRO A 886 13.17 29.35 0.05
CA PRO A 886 12.73 29.12 1.41
C PRO A 886 13.91 29.39 2.37
N TRP A 887 13.66 29.57 3.65
CA TRP A 887 14.66 29.86 4.72
C TRP A 887 15.06 31.32 4.91
N PHE A 888 14.12 32.12 5.44
CA PHE A 888 14.47 33.18 6.40
C PHE A 888 13.52 33.12 7.59
N VAL A 889 14.10 33.04 8.78
CA VAL A 889 13.41 33.16 10.07
C VAL A 889 13.15 34.64 10.33
N VAL A 890 11.89 34.99 10.58
CA VAL A 890 11.44 36.37 10.86
C VAL A 890 11.93 36.80 12.24
N GLY A 891 12.79 37.84 12.30
CA GLY A 891 13.22 38.38 13.59
C GLY A 891 14.32 39.44 13.64
N GLN A 892 14.84 39.97 12.52
CA GLN A 892 15.83 41.06 12.57
C GLN A 892 15.51 42.19 11.58
N ALA A 893 15.68 43.43 12.03
CA ALA A 893 15.58 44.62 11.18
C ALA A 893 16.81 44.70 10.28
N VAL A 894 16.58 44.79 8.97
CA VAL A 894 17.63 45.04 7.97
C VAL A 894 17.63 46.52 7.65
N GLU A 895 18.73 47.21 7.92
CA GLU A 895 18.96 48.59 7.47
C GLU A 895 19.64 48.53 6.08
N LEU A 896 18.96 49.03 5.04
CA LEU A 896 19.51 49.10 3.69
C LEU A 896 20.13 50.49 3.47
N VAL A 897 21.44 50.54 3.26
CA VAL A 897 22.17 51.78 2.92
C VAL A 897 22.24 51.92 1.41
N LYS A 898 21.74 53.05 0.88
CA LYS A 898 21.79 53.40 -0.55
C LYS A 898 23.23 53.75 -0.97
N PRO A 899 23.79 53.18 -2.05
CA PRO A 899 25.04 53.67 -2.63
C PRO A 899 24.79 55.02 -3.33
N SER A 900 25.64 56.01 -3.08
CA SER A 900 25.55 57.31 -3.75
C SER A 900 25.90 57.19 -5.23
N GLY A 901 24.95 57.41 -6.14
CA GLY A 901 25.27 57.57 -7.56
C GLY A 901 24.17 57.32 -8.59
N GLU A 902 23.06 56.65 -8.27
CA GLU A 902 22.04 56.32 -9.27
C GLU A 902 20.69 57.00 -8.99
N SER A 903 20.20 57.70 -10.02
CA SER A 903 18.82 58.17 -10.16
C SER A 903 18.03 57.08 -10.88
N ASP A 904 17.04 56.54 -10.17
CA ASP A 904 16.02 55.57 -10.59
C ASP A 904 16.24 54.17 -10.04
N TRP A 905 15.67 53.95 -8.84
CA TRP A 905 15.45 52.64 -8.23
C TRP A 905 13.95 52.51 -8.00
N HIS A 906 13.31 51.51 -8.62
CA HIS A 906 11.93 51.12 -8.36
C HIS A 906 11.91 49.69 -7.80
N ILE A 907 11.46 49.55 -6.55
CA ILE A 907 11.06 48.27 -5.96
C ILE A 907 9.62 48.46 -5.45
N PRO A 908 8.65 47.60 -5.80
CA PRO A 908 7.36 47.61 -5.14
C PRO A 908 7.53 46.98 -3.74
N ALA A 909 7.61 47.80 -2.70
CA ALA A 909 7.62 47.33 -1.32
C ALA A 909 6.18 47.06 -0.86
N LEU A 910 5.84 45.78 -0.60
CA LEU A 910 4.63 45.40 0.11
C LEU A 910 4.93 45.46 1.60
N MET A 911 4.51 46.52 2.28
CA MET A 911 4.77 46.69 3.72
C MET A 911 3.73 45.94 4.54
N TYR A 912 4.13 44.86 5.22
CA TYR A 912 3.30 44.16 6.20
C TYR A 912 3.59 44.75 7.59
N VAL A 913 2.61 45.45 8.18
CA VAL A 913 2.72 45.95 9.55
C VAL A 913 2.04 44.96 10.49
N GLY A 914 2.80 44.41 11.43
CA GLY A 914 2.35 43.40 12.35
C GLY A 914 1.46 43.91 13.50
N ASN A 915 0.52 43.03 13.85
CA ASN A 915 -0.26 42.88 15.08
C ASN A 915 -1.52 43.73 15.34
N SER A 916 -2.62 42.95 15.47
CA SER A 916 -3.90 43.20 16.17
C SER A 916 -4.80 44.35 15.68
N SER A 917 -5.65 44.05 14.69
CA SER A 917 -7.00 44.60 14.36
C SER A 917 -7.18 44.74 12.82
N PRO A 918 -8.41 44.91 12.26
CA PRO A 918 -8.74 44.38 10.92
C PRO A 918 -7.97 45.08 9.80
N ARG A 919 -7.64 44.29 8.78
CA ARG A 919 -6.75 44.65 7.67
C ARG A 919 -7.31 45.82 6.85
N THR A 920 -6.59 46.94 6.85
CA THR A 920 -6.84 48.07 5.94
C THR A 920 -5.83 48.00 4.80
N ILE A 921 -6.30 48.08 3.55
CA ILE A 921 -5.43 48.28 2.38
C ILE A 921 -5.43 49.78 2.08
N ALA A 922 -4.25 50.40 2.14
CA ALA A 922 -4.05 51.77 1.69
C ALA A 922 -3.32 51.75 0.33
N CYS A 923 -3.88 52.43 -0.66
CA CYS A 923 -3.21 52.71 -1.92
C CYS A 923 -2.73 54.16 -1.88
N VAL A 924 -1.46 54.41 -2.17
CA VAL A 924 -0.93 55.77 -2.33
C VAL A 924 -0.79 56.04 -3.82
N ASP A 925 -1.49 57.07 -4.30
CA ASP A 925 -1.21 57.69 -5.60
C ASP A 925 -0.35 58.92 -5.32
N GLU A 926 0.86 58.96 -5.89
CA GLU A 926 1.85 60.00 -5.65
C GLU A 926 1.58 61.31 -6.41
N THR A 927 0.48 61.43 -7.15
CA THR A 927 0.30 62.62 -8.00
C THR A 927 -0.38 63.81 -7.32
N ASP A 928 -1.00 63.72 -6.13
CA ASP A 928 -1.72 64.89 -5.57
C ASP A 928 -1.88 64.96 -4.03
N GLY A 929 -0.93 64.42 -3.26
CA GLY A 929 -0.71 64.83 -1.85
C GLY A 929 -1.90 64.79 -0.88
N LYS A 930 -2.95 63.99 -1.12
CA LYS A 930 -4.09 63.82 -0.21
C LYS A 930 -4.39 62.35 0.05
N ILE A 931 -4.46 62.00 1.34
CA ILE A 931 -4.80 60.65 1.81
C ILE A 931 -6.32 60.58 2.00
N GLY A 932 -7.00 59.73 1.22
CA GLY A 932 -8.40 59.38 1.42
C GLY A 932 -8.53 57.97 1.98
N VAL A 933 -9.21 57.82 3.12
CA VAL A 933 -9.53 56.51 3.73
C VAL A 933 -10.93 56.11 3.31
N VAL A 934 -11.07 55.00 2.56
CA VAL A 934 -12.38 54.41 2.24
C VAL A 934 -12.66 53.28 3.22
N TRP A 935 -13.73 53.43 4.01
CA TRP A 935 -14.30 52.34 4.80
C TRP A 935 -15.26 51.52 3.93
N PRO A 936 -15.13 50.19 3.84
CA PRO A 936 -16.24 49.38 3.36
C PRO A 936 -17.27 49.30 4.49
N MET A 937 -18.47 49.84 4.25
CA MET A 937 -19.65 49.54 5.07
C MET A 937 -19.94 48.04 4.99
N VAL A 938 -20.06 47.40 6.16
CA VAL A 938 -20.87 46.22 6.40
C VAL A 938 -22.02 46.64 7.29
#